data_AF-A0A3C2DB38-F1
#
_entry.id   AF-A0A3C2DB38-F1
#
_cell.length_a   1.000
_cell.length_b   1.000
_cell.length_c   1.000
_cell.angle_alpha   90.00
_cell.angle_beta   90.00
_cell.angle_gamma   90.00
#
_symmetry.space_group_name_H-M   'P 1'
#
loop_
_entity.id
_entity.type
_entity.pdbx_description
1 polymer ?
#
loop_
_entity_poly.entity_id
_entity_poly.type
_entity_poly.pdbx_seq_one_letter_code
_entity_poly.pdbx_strand_id
1 'polypeptide(L)'
;MLPVTPEILEGVSDVPASKADDTASPLAVWLRQIPFTRWVNLLVVAGGAWFVLWVVNPDGVLFSRTTPTGGDLGAHVWGPAFLRDELLPNLRLSGWTPDWYAGFPAYHFYMVIPMLAIVAVDVGLATPLLVVVLPAIASAGVLLVRRRPNNHRWWLLVLALFAVMVTPVHYGMSIKWITVVGLVVMPVAGWALGHLAGLPFPGPALTSAATLPFVFDRSFNIMGGNLMSTMAGEFAYALAVSACLVYLGLLVRGLETGRGRVPAALLLALTGLCHLLVAFFALVASVVALAIRPGREALRWLVTTGVVAGLCSAFWVLPFWWQRDHLNDMAWHKLTAFRSYLWDRSDLAADFLTNDPPLQPVIVLAGIGLIFSVAFRRRLGFVLAGSALFMGLAFVHLPEGRLYNGRILPAYYLCLYLLAGMALADGLRLMGRLIDGCRRSGTNRPGRFVSGGGAAVVFLTLILLVGMPLRVLPGGTTEGNAYRWMGLETTELNLGRSWVRWNFEGYENRVGDASGGGWEEKRALVAEMTALAGVDSDPDHHRDGSGCGRLMWEYGSELVRYGTPMALMLLPHWTDGCIGSMEGLYFEASTTTPYHFLVQSELSVSPSRAQRGLPYRGFDLDAGIDHLRQLGVRWYSAFSDQAVREARAHPDLVEVASSGPWTIFEVQGMALVSALEVEPAVFEDVDHEDWLNPSVEVFQRGSTAVPRTIGGPASWQRVASDEDPERRVLPVAVVTDVVEGVDRIRFRVDRVGVPVLVRSSYFPNWKVSGADGPWRATPNLMVVVPTAEEVELFYGRTAVDLFSVLLTLSGIGAVVVMVRRPRRTVDEESLAGWYDVAAIGPDGDRRLDRWVERRSVESDPPGVTDGPAGSEPNPLVAEDVSR
;
A
#
# COMPACT_ATOMS: atom_id res chain seq x y z
N MET A 1 1.60 -30.82 17.82
CA MET A 1 1.13 -31.48 19.05
C MET A 1 1.09 -30.45 20.17
N LEU A 2 -0.13 -30.17 20.68
CA LEU A 2 -0.53 -29.73 22.02
C LEU A 2 -2.04 -29.39 21.91
N PRO A 3 -2.90 -29.88 22.82
CA PRO A 3 -4.35 -29.71 22.75
C PRO A 3 -4.74 -28.33 23.29
N VAL A 4 -5.63 -27.63 22.59
CA VAL A 4 -6.32 -26.46 23.13
C VAL A 4 -7.61 -26.99 23.74
N THR A 5 -7.72 -26.93 25.06
CA THR A 5 -8.91 -27.30 25.83
C THR A 5 -10.10 -26.40 25.44
N PRO A 6 -11.27 -26.98 25.16
CA PRO A 6 -12.52 -26.26 24.92
C PRO A 6 -13.42 -26.32 26.16
N GLU A 7 -13.52 -25.22 26.91
CA GLU A 7 -14.60 -24.95 27.86
C GLU A 7 -14.93 -23.47 27.63
N ILE A 8 -16.12 -23.05 27.20
CA ILE A 8 -17.45 -23.30 27.77
C ILE A 8 -18.47 -23.44 26.62
N LEU A 9 -18.99 -24.65 26.44
CA LEU A 9 -20.21 -24.98 25.69
C LEU A 9 -20.99 -25.99 26.55
N GLU A 10 -21.47 -25.56 27.72
CA GLU A 10 -22.46 -26.32 28.47
C GLU A 10 -23.56 -25.36 28.94
N GLY A 11 -24.80 -25.70 28.58
CA GLY A 11 -25.98 -24.87 28.80
C GLY A 11 -27.02 -24.97 27.67
N VAL A 12 -27.25 -26.18 27.13
CA VAL A 12 -28.46 -26.48 26.35
C VAL A 12 -28.98 -27.84 26.82
N SER A 13 -29.80 -27.83 27.87
CA SER A 13 -30.64 -28.96 28.25
C SER A 13 -31.98 -28.87 27.50
N ASP A 14 -32.29 -29.97 26.81
CA ASP A 14 -33.60 -30.48 26.40
C ASP A 14 -34.53 -29.58 25.57
N VAL A 15 -34.41 -29.71 24.25
CA VAL A 15 -35.52 -29.50 23.31
C VAL A 15 -36.11 -30.88 23.00
N PRO A 16 -37.43 -31.11 23.11
CA PRO A 16 -38.03 -32.38 22.74
C PRO A 16 -37.78 -32.66 21.27
N ALA A 17 -37.36 -33.88 20.95
CA ALA A 17 -37.17 -34.35 19.59
C ALA A 17 -38.46 -34.17 18.76
N SER A 18 -38.54 -33.10 17.98
CA SER A 18 -39.58 -32.96 16.96
C SER A 18 -39.27 -33.93 15.84
N LYS A 19 -40.22 -34.84 15.56
CA LYS A 19 -40.22 -35.84 14.48
C LYS A 19 -39.29 -35.47 13.32
N ALA A 20 -38.22 -36.25 13.16
CA ALA A 20 -37.34 -36.16 12.02
C ALA A 20 -38.16 -36.40 10.74
N ASP A 21 -38.13 -35.41 9.84
CA ASP A 21 -38.66 -35.53 8.49
C ASP A 21 -37.62 -36.30 7.67
N ASP A 22 -37.77 -37.62 7.58
CA ASP A 22 -36.85 -38.56 6.92
C ASP A 22 -36.69 -38.31 5.39
N THR A 23 -37.35 -37.28 4.84
CA THR A 23 -37.27 -36.87 3.44
C THR A 23 -36.28 -35.72 3.19
N ALA A 24 -35.79 -35.05 4.23
CA ALA A 24 -34.89 -33.91 4.08
C ALA A 24 -33.45 -34.36 3.77
N SER A 25 -32.88 -33.86 2.67
CA SER A 25 -31.48 -34.18 2.32
C SER A 25 -30.52 -33.81 3.45
N PRO A 26 -29.40 -34.55 3.64
CA PRO A 26 -28.41 -34.25 4.69
C PRO A 26 -27.90 -32.80 4.64
N LEU A 27 -27.89 -32.21 3.44
CA LEU A 27 -27.52 -30.82 3.21
C LEU A 27 -28.60 -29.85 3.72
N ALA A 28 -29.88 -30.16 3.55
CA ALA A 28 -30.99 -29.36 4.09
C ALA A 28 -31.03 -29.41 5.63
N VAL A 29 -30.77 -30.56 6.24
CA VAL A 29 -30.67 -30.70 7.70
C VAL A 29 -29.49 -29.90 8.24
N TRP A 30 -28.33 -29.95 7.57
CA TRP A 30 -27.15 -29.19 7.95
C TRP A 30 -27.34 -27.67 7.82
N LEU A 31 -27.96 -27.20 6.73
CA LEU A 31 -28.25 -25.77 6.53
C LEU A 31 -29.20 -25.21 7.61
N ARG A 32 -30.18 -26.01 8.05
CA ARG A 32 -31.13 -25.64 9.12
C ARG A 32 -30.47 -25.52 10.51
N GLN A 33 -29.30 -26.13 10.72
CA GLN A 33 -28.55 -26.02 11.98
C GLN A 33 -27.70 -24.74 12.08
N ILE A 34 -27.52 -23.99 10.98
CA ILE A 34 -26.75 -22.75 11.00
C ILE A 34 -27.61 -21.62 11.56
N PRO A 35 -27.20 -20.93 12.64
CA PRO A 35 -27.98 -19.84 13.21
C PRO A 35 -28.13 -18.68 12.21
N PHE A 36 -29.32 -18.06 12.20
CA PHE A 36 -29.67 -16.92 11.33
C PHE A 36 -28.60 -15.81 11.33
N THR A 37 -28.01 -15.50 12.48
CA THR A 37 -26.96 -14.47 12.60
C THR A 37 -25.70 -14.78 11.78
N ARG A 38 -25.35 -16.07 11.61
CA ARG A 38 -24.25 -16.48 10.73
C ARG A 38 -24.60 -16.32 9.26
N TRP A 39 -25.86 -16.55 8.87
CA TRP A 39 -26.32 -16.29 7.51
C TRP A 39 -26.23 -14.80 7.15
N VAL A 40 -26.63 -13.92 8.08
CA VAL A 40 -26.50 -12.47 7.89
C VAL A 40 -25.03 -12.06 7.77
N ASN A 41 -24.15 -12.54 8.66
CA ASN A 41 -22.71 -12.28 8.52
C ASN A 41 -22.17 -12.78 7.18
N LEU A 42 -22.55 -13.99 6.74
CA LEU A 42 -22.12 -14.54 5.46
C LEU A 42 -22.60 -13.67 4.30
N LEU A 43 -23.87 -13.28 4.29
CA LEU A 43 -24.45 -12.41 3.26
C LEU A 43 -23.70 -11.09 3.15
N VAL A 44 -23.48 -10.39 4.27
CA VAL A 44 -22.86 -9.07 4.27
C VAL A 44 -21.37 -9.15 3.94
N VAL A 45 -20.65 -10.09 4.55
CA VAL A 45 -19.19 -10.18 4.38
C VAL A 45 -18.82 -10.78 3.04
N ALA A 46 -19.37 -11.96 2.69
CA ALA A 46 -19.08 -12.59 1.41
C ALA A 46 -19.72 -11.84 0.26
N GLY A 47 -20.93 -11.27 0.45
CA GLY A 47 -21.56 -10.42 -0.54
C GLY A 47 -20.80 -9.11 -0.77
N GLY A 48 -20.26 -8.49 0.29
CA GLY A 48 -19.42 -7.30 0.17
C GLY A 48 -18.10 -7.58 -0.56
N ALA A 49 -17.39 -8.64 -0.16
CA ALA A 49 -16.16 -9.06 -0.84
C ALA A 49 -16.42 -9.45 -2.30
N TRP A 50 -17.51 -10.17 -2.57
CA TRP A 50 -17.94 -10.51 -3.93
C TRP A 50 -18.29 -9.27 -4.75
N PHE A 51 -19.02 -8.31 -4.18
CA PHE A 51 -19.37 -7.08 -4.88
C PHE A 51 -18.13 -6.28 -5.27
N VAL A 52 -17.14 -6.16 -4.36
CA VAL A 52 -15.85 -5.54 -4.70
C VAL A 52 -15.18 -6.32 -5.83
N LEU A 53 -15.07 -7.65 -5.72
CA LEU A 53 -14.49 -8.51 -6.76
C LEU A 53 -15.19 -8.34 -8.12
N TRP A 54 -16.52 -8.24 -8.12
CA TRP A 54 -17.34 -7.99 -9.30
C TRP A 54 -17.01 -6.65 -9.96
N VAL A 55 -16.81 -5.60 -9.16
CA VAL A 55 -16.45 -4.27 -9.67
C VAL A 55 -15.02 -4.23 -10.19
N VAL A 56 -14.07 -4.92 -9.55
CA VAL A 56 -12.66 -4.94 -9.96
C VAL A 56 -12.32 -6.00 -11.02
N ASN A 57 -13.32 -6.73 -11.52
CA ASN A 57 -13.14 -7.71 -12.60
C ASN A 57 -14.11 -7.45 -13.78
N PRO A 58 -14.19 -6.22 -14.31
CA PRO A 58 -15.00 -5.96 -15.49
C PRO A 58 -14.53 -6.86 -16.64
N ASP A 59 -15.45 -7.53 -17.33
CA ASP A 59 -15.17 -8.33 -18.53
C ASP A 59 -14.11 -9.44 -18.33
N GLY A 60 -13.82 -9.84 -17.09
CA GLY A 60 -12.83 -10.86 -16.77
C GLY A 60 -11.36 -10.41 -16.81
N VAL A 61 -11.08 -9.10 -16.78
CA VAL A 61 -9.71 -8.55 -16.93
C VAL A 61 -8.70 -9.04 -15.88
N LEU A 62 -9.12 -9.51 -14.70
CA LEU A 62 -8.20 -10.10 -13.72
C LEU A 62 -7.54 -11.40 -14.21
N PHE A 63 -8.15 -12.06 -15.19
CA PHE A 63 -7.65 -13.31 -15.75
C PHE A 63 -7.04 -13.14 -17.14
N SER A 64 -6.97 -11.91 -17.66
CA SER A 64 -6.23 -11.63 -18.89
C SER A 64 -4.73 -11.57 -18.61
N ARG A 65 -3.93 -12.06 -19.57
CA ARG A 65 -2.46 -12.10 -19.48
C ARG A 65 -1.79 -10.76 -19.75
N THR A 66 -2.56 -9.73 -20.07
CA THR A 66 -2.01 -8.40 -20.41
C THR A 66 -1.31 -7.74 -19.24
N THR A 67 -0.33 -6.92 -19.56
CA THR A 67 0.51 -6.18 -18.62
C THR A 67 -0.22 -4.92 -18.19
N PRO A 68 -0.48 -4.71 -16.88
CA PRO A 68 -1.19 -3.53 -16.41
C PRO A 68 -0.58 -2.20 -16.87
N THR A 69 -1.44 -1.23 -17.16
CA THR A 69 -1.08 0.15 -17.54
C THR A 69 -1.86 1.15 -16.67
N GLY A 70 -1.82 2.44 -17.04
CA GLY A 70 -2.61 3.50 -16.42
C GLY A 70 -1.95 4.14 -15.20
N GLY A 71 -1.95 5.48 -15.17
CA GLY A 71 -1.33 6.27 -14.09
C GLY A 71 0.08 5.78 -13.75
N ASP A 72 0.36 5.68 -12.45
CA ASP A 72 1.59 5.15 -11.90
C ASP A 72 1.58 3.61 -11.89
N LEU A 73 0.40 2.99 -11.90
CA LEU A 73 0.26 1.52 -11.88
C LEU A 73 0.99 0.85 -13.03
N GLY A 74 1.06 1.49 -14.20
CA GLY A 74 1.83 0.99 -15.33
C GLY A 74 3.32 0.81 -15.05
N ALA A 75 3.92 1.62 -14.17
CA ALA A 75 5.35 1.51 -13.84
C ALA A 75 5.66 0.37 -12.87
N HIS A 76 4.69 -0.01 -12.03
CA HIS A 76 4.87 -1.07 -11.04
C HIS A 76 5.10 -2.44 -11.67
N VAL A 77 4.99 -2.55 -13.00
CA VAL A 77 5.43 -3.71 -13.80
C VAL A 77 6.94 -3.90 -13.75
N TRP A 78 7.74 -2.84 -13.62
CA TRP A 78 9.20 -2.96 -13.58
C TRP A 78 9.69 -3.60 -12.26
N GLY A 79 9.16 -3.14 -11.13
CA GLY A 79 9.70 -3.48 -9.81
C GLY A 79 9.77 -4.98 -9.49
N PRO A 80 8.65 -5.73 -9.54
CA PRO A 80 8.66 -7.16 -9.23
C PRO A 80 9.58 -7.96 -10.17
N ALA A 81 9.70 -7.58 -11.45
CA ALA A 81 10.65 -8.19 -12.37
C ALA A 81 12.09 -7.95 -11.92
N PHE A 82 12.47 -6.70 -11.63
CA PHE A 82 13.79 -6.37 -11.09
C PHE A 82 14.08 -7.11 -9.77
N LEU A 83 13.09 -7.21 -8.88
CA LEU A 83 13.22 -7.96 -7.63
C LEU A 83 13.46 -9.46 -7.88
N ARG A 84 12.74 -10.06 -8.83
CA ARG A 84 12.84 -11.48 -9.20
C ARG A 84 14.17 -11.81 -9.86
N ASP A 85 14.60 -10.96 -10.79
CA ASP A 85 15.69 -11.28 -11.73
C ASP A 85 17.05 -10.80 -11.20
N GLU A 86 17.10 -9.70 -10.45
CA GLU A 86 18.36 -9.09 -10.00
C GLU A 86 18.59 -9.21 -8.48
N LEU A 87 17.57 -8.96 -7.65
CA LEU A 87 17.77 -8.86 -6.20
C LEU A 87 17.68 -10.20 -5.46
N LEU A 88 16.61 -10.97 -5.68
CA LEU A 88 16.36 -12.22 -4.97
C LEU A 88 17.43 -13.30 -5.22
N PRO A 89 17.97 -13.48 -6.45
CA PRO A 89 19.07 -14.42 -6.69
C PRO A 89 20.32 -14.08 -5.88
N ASN A 90 20.52 -12.80 -5.57
CA ASN A 90 21.61 -12.28 -4.76
C ASN A 90 21.27 -12.17 -3.26
N LEU A 91 20.15 -12.76 -2.83
CA LEU A 91 19.63 -12.72 -1.45
C LEU A 91 19.47 -11.30 -0.92
N ARG A 92 19.01 -10.37 -1.77
CA ARG A 92 18.75 -8.98 -1.45
C ARG A 92 17.25 -8.66 -1.58
N LEU A 93 16.81 -7.67 -0.79
CA LEU A 93 15.45 -7.10 -0.85
C LEU A 93 15.48 -5.62 -1.27
N SER A 94 16.67 -5.06 -1.45
CA SER A 94 16.94 -3.72 -1.96
C SER A 94 18.31 -3.73 -2.67
N GLY A 95 18.53 -2.82 -3.61
CA GLY A 95 19.78 -2.75 -4.37
C GLY A 95 19.83 -1.55 -5.29
N TRP A 96 20.87 -1.48 -6.12
CA TRP A 96 21.02 -0.45 -7.14
C TRP A 96 20.44 -0.90 -8.47
N THR A 97 19.88 0.04 -9.22
CA THR A 97 19.56 -0.12 -10.63
C THR A 97 19.98 1.13 -11.38
N PRO A 98 20.51 1.04 -12.61
CA PRO A 98 20.75 2.18 -13.50
C PRO A 98 19.51 2.58 -14.31
N ASP A 99 18.40 1.83 -14.22
CA ASP A 99 17.27 1.88 -15.15
C ASP A 99 16.56 3.24 -15.20
N TRP A 100 16.44 3.94 -14.06
CA TRP A 100 15.77 5.24 -13.97
C TRP A 100 16.66 6.33 -13.39
N TYR A 101 16.51 7.57 -13.87
CA TYR A 101 17.15 8.78 -13.32
C TYR A 101 18.66 8.68 -13.15
N ALA A 102 19.38 8.09 -14.11
CA ALA A 102 20.82 7.78 -14.00
C ALA A 102 21.20 6.84 -12.82
N GLY A 103 20.19 6.19 -12.24
CA GLY A 103 20.28 5.19 -11.19
C GLY A 103 19.63 5.62 -9.87
N PHE A 104 19.14 4.64 -9.11
CA PHE A 104 18.54 4.88 -7.80
C PHE A 104 18.55 3.61 -6.92
N PRO A 105 18.44 3.75 -5.58
CA PRO A 105 18.40 2.64 -4.63
C PRO A 105 16.99 2.00 -4.57
N ALA A 106 16.73 1.07 -5.49
CA ALA A 106 15.48 0.31 -5.55
C ALA A 106 15.12 -0.36 -4.21
N TYR A 107 13.84 -0.18 -3.80
CA TYR A 107 13.26 -0.67 -2.55
C TYR A 107 13.88 -0.17 -1.24
N HIS A 108 14.79 0.79 -1.31
CA HIS A 108 15.30 1.46 -0.11
C HIS A 108 14.26 2.41 0.47
N PHE A 109 13.64 3.22 -0.39
CA PHE A 109 12.62 4.20 0.00
C PHE A 109 11.19 3.81 -0.37
N TYR A 110 11.01 2.61 -0.95
CA TYR A 110 9.71 2.10 -1.38
C TYR A 110 9.42 0.73 -0.78
N MET A 111 8.14 0.42 -0.57
CA MET A 111 7.67 -0.76 0.17
C MET A 111 7.91 -2.04 -0.63
N VAL A 112 8.68 -2.99 -0.06
CA VAL A 112 9.09 -4.21 -0.77
C VAL A 112 8.07 -5.36 -0.67
N ILE A 113 7.30 -5.45 0.42
CA ILE A 113 6.39 -6.59 0.65
C ILE A 113 5.29 -6.73 -0.43
N PRO A 114 4.62 -5.65 -0.88
CA PRO A 114 3.63 -5.77 -1.96
C PRO A 114 4.24 -6.34 -3.25
N MET A 115 5.46 -5.93 -3.59
CA MET A 115 6.16 -6.43 -4.77
C MET A 115 6.64 -7.87 -4.60
N LEU A 116 7.12 -8.25 -3.41
CA LEU A 116 7.43 -9.65 -3.08
C LEU A 116 6.20 -10.55 -3.20
N ALA A 117 5.02 -10.06 -2.81
CA ALA A 117 3.78 -10.81 -2.96
C ALA A 117 3.46 -11.06 -4.44
N ILE A 118 3.72 -10.09 -5.32
CA ILE A 118 3.59 -10.27 -6.78
C ILE A 118 4.56 -11.35 -7.27
N VAL A 119 5.85 -11.26 -6.91
CA VAL A 119 6.87 -12.24 -7.31
C VAL A 119 6.52 -13.65 -6.80
N ALA A 120 6.05 -13.76 -5.56
CA ALA A 120 5.69 -15.04 -4.97
C ALA A 120 4.52 -15.72 -5.70
N VAL A 121 3.57 -14.96 -6.23
CA VAL A 121 2.46 -15.47 -7.05
C VAL A 121 2.90 -15.74 -8.50
N ASP A 122 3.75 -14.88 -9.06
CA ASP A 122 4.30 -15.05 -10.42
C ASP A 122 5.13 -16.32 -10.54
N VAL A 123 6.18 -16.42 -9.72
CA VAL A 123 7.12 -17.54 -9.77
C VAL A 123 6.54 -18.79 -9.15
N GLY A 124 5.66 -18.67 -8.14
CA GLY A 124 5.19 -19.79 -7.33
C GLY A 124 6.27 -20.29 -6.34
N LEU A 125 5.86 -20.61 -5.11
CA LEU A 125 6.80 -20.96 -4.03
C LEU A 125 7.51 -22.33 -4.19
N ALA A 126 7.24 -23.09 -5.25
CA ALA A 126 7.76 -24.46 -5.41
C ALA A 126 8.03 -24.88 -6.87
N THR A 127 8.42 -23.96 -7.75
CA THR A 127 8.34 -24.15 -9.22
C THR A 127 9.42 -25.01 -9.91
N PRO A 128 10.24 -25.80 -9.19
CA PRO A 128 10.71 -27.08 -9.77
C PRO A 128 10.09 -28.32 -9.11
N LEU A 129 9.40 -28.18 -7.98
CA LEU A 129 8.88 -29.28 -7.14
C LEU A 129 7.36 -29.47 -7.23
N LEU A 130 6.66 -28.80 -8.15
CA LEU A 130 5.18 -28.87 -8.24
C LEU A 130 4.66 -30.30 -8.40
N VAL A 131 5.37 -31.13 -9.16
CA VAL A 131 5.03 -32.55 -9.38
C VAL A 131 5.01 -33.34 -8.08
N VAL A 132 5.75 -32.90 -7.05
CA VAL A 132 5.76 -33.50 -5.71
C VAL A 132 4.81 -32.76 -4.76
N VAL A 133 4.85 -31.43 -4.78
CA VAL A 133 4.14 -30.57 -3.82
C VAL A 133 2.63 -30.60 -4.04
N LEU A 134 2.14 -30.51 -5.28
CA LEU A 134 0.70 -30.53 -5.55
C LEU A 134 0.04 -31.88 -5.15
N PRO A 135 0.61 -33.05 -5.50
CA PRO A 135 0.10 -34.33 -4.98
C PRO A 135 0.21 -34.46 -3.46
N ALA A 136 1.24 -33.89 -2.83
CA ALA A 136 1.37 -33.87 -1.37
C ALA A 136 0.27 -33.02 -0.71
N ILE A 137 -0.03 -31.84 -1.27
CA ILE A 137 -1.15 -30.98 -0.83
C ILE A 137 -2.48 -31.70 -1.01
N ALA A 138 -2.72 -32.32 -2.17
CA ALA A 138 -3.93 -33.09 -2.42
C ALA A 138 -4.07 -34.26 -1.43
N SER A 139 -2.98 -34.99 -1.19
CA SER A 139 -2.94 -36.09 -0.21
C SER A 139 -3.21 -35.60 1.21
N ALA A 140 -2.63 -34.47 1.61
CA ALA A 140 -2.91 -33.81 2.89
C ALA A 140 -4.39 -33.39 3.00
N GLY A 141 -4.96 -32.87 1.92
CA GLY A 141 -6.38 -32.54 1.82
C GLY A 141 -7.28 -33.77 1.99
N VAL A 142 -6.97 -34.87 1.32
CA VAL A 142 -7.68 -36.15 1.48
C VAL A 142 -7.57 -36.66 2.92
N LEU A 143 -6.39 -36.59 3.52
CA LEU A 143 -6.18 -36.98 4.92
C LEU A 143 -6.97 -36.11 5.89
N LEU A 144 -7.05 -34.80 5.66
CA LEU A 144 -7.87 -33.87 6.46
C LEU A 144 -9.36 -34.18 6.34
N VAL A 145 -9.85 -34.46 5.12
CA VAL A 145 -11.25 -34.84 4.88
C VAL A 145 -11.59 -36.20 5.51
N ARG A 146 -10.65 -37.16 5.49
CA ARG A 146 -10.82 -38.49 6.10
C ARG A 146 -10.79 -38.45 7.62
N ARG A 147 -9.79 -37.77 8.21
CA ARG A 147 -9.59 -37.72 9.66
C ARG A 147 -10.52 -36.73 10.37
N ARG A 148 -11.04 -35.74 9.64
CA ARG A 148 -11.89 -34.65 10.14
C ARG A 148 -11.45 -34.09 11.51
N PRO A 149 -10.16 -33.74 11.70
CA PRO A 149 -9.73 -33.10 12.94
C PRO A 149 -10.51 -31.80 13.18
N ASN A 150 -10.50 -31.32 14.42
CA ASN A 150 -11.06 -30.01 14.75
C ASN A 150 -10.46 -28.97 13.79
N ASN A 151 -11.32 -28.13 13.21
CA ASN A 151 -10.98 -27.10 12.23
C ASN A 151 -10.44 -27.61 10.87
N HIS A 152 -10.68 -28.85 10.47
CA HIS A 152 -10.25 -29.37 9.16
C HIS A 152 -10.64 -28.45 7.98
N ARG A 153 -11.80 -27.78 8.03
CA ARG A 153 -12.24 -26.82 6.99
C ARG A 153 -11.29 -25.63 6.84
N TRP A 154 -10.76 -25.12 7.94
CA TRP A 154 -9.75 -24.06 7.92
C TRP A 154 -8.45 -24.57 7.32
N TRP A 155 -8.02 -25.79 7.66
CA TRP A 155 -6.84 -26.39 7.07
C TRP A 155 -7.01 -26.67 5.58
N LEU A 156 -8.21 -27.04 5.12
CA LEU A 156 -8.50 -27.17 3.69
C LEU A 156 -8.40 -25.82 2.96
N LEU A 157 -8.87 -24.73 3.57
CA LEU A 157 -8.67 -23.39 3.03
C LEU A 157 -7.19 -23.02 2.97
N VAL A 158 -6.43 -23.28 4.04
CA VAL A 158 -4.98 -23.05 4.07
C VAL A 158 -4.27 -23.85 2.98
N LEU A 159 -4.62 -25.12 2.79
CA LEU A 159 -4.06 -25.95 1.72
C LEU A 159 -4.46 -25.44 0.34
N ALA A 160 -5.68 -24.95 0.14
CA ALA A 160 -6.12 -24.36 -1.13
C ALA A 160 -5.35 -23.07 -1.44
N LEU A 161 -5.21 -22.16 -0.46
CA LEU A 161 -4.40 -20.95 -0.60
C LEU A 161 -2.93 -21.29 -0.85
N PHE A 162 -2.41 -22.31 -0.15
CA PHE A 162 -1.05 -22.79 -0.37
C PHE A 162 -0.88 -23.40 -1.76
N ALA A 163 -1.87 -24.13 -2.27
CA ALA A 163 -1.88 -24.66 -3.65
C ALA A 163 -1.80 -23.53 -4.69
N VAL A 164 -2.52 -22.42 -4.47
CA VAL A 164 -2.42 -21.23 -5.31
C VAL A 164 -1.02 -20.63 -5.21
N MET A 165 -0.50 -20.42 -4.00
CA MET A 165 0.83 -19.82 -3.80
C MET A 165 1.99 -20.65 -4.33
N VAL A 166 1.87 -21.98 -4.38
CA VAL A 166 2.93 -22.80 -4.99
C VAL A 166 2.85 -22.79 -6.50
N THR A 167 1.66 -22.61 -7.10
CA THR A 167 1.47 -22.68 -8.54
C THR A 167 1.84 -21.34 -9.20
N PRO A 168 2.74 -21.32 -10.19
CA PRO A 168 3.10 -20.09 -10.90
C PRO A 168 1.89 -19.54 -11.66
N VAL A 169 1.77 -18.21 -11.68
CA VAL A 169 0.70 -17.46 -12.35
C VAL A 169 1.36 -16.48 -13.31
N HIS A 170 0.75 -16.22 -14.46
CA HIS A 170 1.29 -15.27 -15.43
C HIS A 170 1.54 -13.89 -14.80
N TYR A 171 2.70 -13.28 -15.06
CA TYR A 171 3.15 -12.02 -14.48
C TYR A 171 2.07 -10.92 -14.42
N GLY A 172 1.45 -10.60 -15.56
CA GLY A 172 0.37 -9.62 -15.63
C GLY A 172 -0.84 -9.96 -14.74
N MET A 173 -1.20 -11.23 -14.58
CA MET A 173 -2.27 -11.67 -13.68
C MET A 173 -1.84 -11.52 -12.21
N SER A 174 -0.60 -11.89 -11.87
CA SER A 174 -0.03 -11.77 -10.53
C SER A 174 -0.08 -10.33 -10.03
N ILE A 175 0.31 -9.36 -10.88
CA ILE A 175 0.22 -7.92 -10.56
C ILE A 175 -1.24 -7.51 -10.31
N LYS A 176 -2.17 -7.89 -11.20
CA LYS A 176 -3.59 -7.55 -11.07
C LYS A 176 -4.20 -8.08 -9.78
N TRP A 177 -3.92 -9.34 -9.44
CA TRP A 177 -4.47 -10.00 -8.27
C TRP A 177 -3.99 -9.34 -6.98
N ILE A 178 -2.69 -9.08 -6.84
CA ILE A 178 -2.14 -8.43 -5.65
C ILE A 178 -2.58 -6.96 -5.57
N THR A 179 -2.70 -6.26 -6.71
CA THR A 179 -3.23 -4.89 -6.75
C THR A 179 -4.63 -4.80 -6.12
N VAL A 180 -5.52 -5.78 -6.37
CA VAL A 180 -6.92 -5.69 -5.90
C VAL A 180 -7.22 -6.44 -4.60
N VAL A 181 -6.36 -7.39 -4.18
CA VAL A 181 -6.68 -8.26 -3.02
C VAL A 181 -6.88 -7.45 -1.74
N GLY A 182 -6.17 -6.34 -1.56
CA GLY A 182 -6.36 -5.42 -0.45
C GLY A 182 -7.80 -4.91 -0.37
N LEU A 183 -8.40 -4.52 -1.50
CA LEU A 183 -9.78 -4.05 -1.59
C LEU A 183 -10.78 -5.20 -1.39
N VAL A 184 -10.57 -6.35 -2.03
CA VAL A 184 -11.48 -7.51 -1.98
C VAL A 184 -11.58 -8.09 -0.57
N VAL A 185 -10.47 -8.09 0.18
CA VAL A 185 -10.42 -8.60 1.56
C VAL A 185 -10.87 -7.55 2.58
N MET A 186 -10.96 -6.28 2.21
CA MET A 186 -11.31 -5.20 3.15
C MET A 186 -12.65 -5.41 3.88
N PRO A 187 -13.75 -5.87 3.24
CA PRO A 187 -14.97 -6.23 3.96
C PRO A 187 -14.75 -7.34 4.99
N VAL A 188 -13.90 -8.32 4.69
CA VAL A 188 -13.55 -9.40 5.64
C VAL A 188 -12.73 -8.84 6.80
N ALA A 189 -11.80 -7.92 6.53
CA ALA A 189 -11.00 -7.24 7.54
C ALA A 189 -11.87 -6.33 8.43
N GLY A 190 -12.86 -5.63 7.86
CA GLY A 190 -13.85 -4.85 8.61
C GLY A 190 -14.74 -5.72 9.51
N TRP A 191 -15.10 -6.92 9.07
CA TRP A 191 -15.76 -7.90 9.94
C TRP A 191 -14.85 -8.37 11.07
N ALA A 192 -13.59 -8.68 10.75
CA ALA A 192 -12.61 -9.12 11.72
C ALA A 192 -12.35 -8.04 12.78
N LEU A 193 -12.26 -6.76 12.39
CA LEU A 193 -12.19 -5.63 13.31
C LEU A 193 -13.31 -5.67 14.35
N GLY A 194 -14.57 -5.65 13.90
CA GLY A 194 -15.73 -5.63 14.79
C GLY A 194 -15.84 -6.90 15.64
N HIS A 195 -15.55 -8.07 15.05
CA HIS A 195 -15.60 -9.35 15.74
C HIS A 195 -14.53 -9.48 16.82
N LEU A 196 -13.28 -9.12 16.50
CA LEU A 196 -12.16 -9.20 17.43
C LEU A 196 -12.29 -8.15 18.54
N ALA A 197 -12.81 -6.95 18.22
CA ALA A 197 -13.10 -5.90 19.21
C ALA A 197 -14.32 -6.20 20.10
N GLY A 198 -14.99 -7.35 19.92
CA GLY A 198 -16.07 -7.80 20.79
C GLY A 198 -17.42 -7.12 20.56
N LEU A 199 -17.67 -6.54 19.38
CA LEU A 199 -18.97 -5.95 19.08
C LEU A 199 -20.07 -7.03 19.04
N PRO A 200 -21.22 -6.81 19.71
CA PRO A 200 -22.34 -7.74 19.64
C PRO A 200 -23.00 -7.70 18.27
N PHE A 201 -23.69 -8.78 17.89
CA PHE A 201 -24.46 -8.82 16.65
C PHE A 201 -25.51 -7.68 16.62
N PRO A 202 -25.64 -6.92 15.52
CA PRO A 202 -25.05 -7.11 14.18
C PRO A 202 -23.74 -6.33 13.90
N GLY A 203 -23.04 -5.83 14.93
CA GLY A 203 -21.82 -5.01 14.85
C GLY A 203 -20.78 -5.49 13.83
N PRO A 204 -20.26 -6.73 13.93
CA PRO A 204 -19.26 -7.22 12.98
C PRO A 204 -19.72 -7.23 11.51
N ALA A 205 -21.00 -7.46 11.24
CA ALA A 205 -21.51 -7.38 9.87
C ALA A 205 -21.51 -5.94 9.37
N LEU A 206 -21.89 -4.98 10.21
CA LEU A 206 -22.00 -3.58 9.79
C LEU A 206 -20.67 -2.84 9.75
N THR A 207 -19.66 -3.26 10.52
CA THR A 207 -18.28 -2.80 10.31
C THR A 207 -17.69 -3.32 9.01
N SER A 208 -18.13 -4.49 8.53
CA SER A 208 -17.82 -4.99 7.18
C SER A 208 -18.51 -4.17 6.09
N ALA A 209 -19.82 -3.95 6.23
CA ALA A 209 -20.59 -3.13 5.27
C ALA A 209 -20.05 -1.69 5.19
N ALA A 210 -19.59 -1.12 6.30
CA ALA A 210 -19.02 0.22 6.37
C ALA A 210 -17.72 0.40 5.58
N THR A 211 -17.02 -0.66 5.19
CA THR A 211 -15.83 -0.52 4.32
C THR A 211 -16.22 -0.22 2.87
N LEU A 212 -17.44 -0.58 2.42
CA LEU A 212 -17.88 -0.36 1.05
C LEU A 212 -17.91 1.12 0.65
N PRO A 213 -18.57 2.03 1.39
CA PRO A 213 -18.57 3.44 1.03
C PRO A 213 -17.15 4.05 1.07
N PHE A 214 -16.22 3.53 1.88
CA PHE A 214 -14.81 3.94 1.85
C PHE A 214 -14.09 3.45 0.59
N VAL A 215 -14.23 2.17 0.23
CA VAL A 215 -13.62 1.58 -0.98
C VAL A 215 -14.05 2.32 -2.24
N PHE A 216 -15.29 2.80 -2.28
CA PHE A 216 -15.87 3.46 -3.45
C PHE A 216 -16.03 4.98 -3.31
N ASP A 217 -15.44 5.58 -2.27
CA ASP A 217 -15.42 7.03 -2.07
C ASP A 217 -14.71 7.69 -3.28
N ARG A 218 -15.37 8.63 -3.95
CA ARG A 218 -14.82 9.35 -5.12
C ARG A 218 -14.45 10.81 -4.81
N SER A 219 -14.27 11.14 -3.53
CA SER A 219 -13.75 12.45 -3.11
C SER A 219 -12.22 12.56 -3.14
N PHE A 220 -11.53 11.45 -3.40
CA PHE A 220 -10.07 11.43 -3.58
C PHE A 220 -9.65 10.26 -4.48
N ASN A 221 -8.54 10.43 -5.21
CA ASN A 221 -8.05 9.47 -6.20
C ASN A 221 -6.57 9.13 -6.09
N ILE A 222 -5.79 9.84 -5.26
CA ILE A 222 -4.34 9.61 -5.08
C ILE A 222 -3.93 9.62 -3.60
N MET A 223 -4.89 9.62 -2.67
CA MET A 223 -4.58 9.72 -1.24
C MET A 223 -4.36 8.36 -0.57
N GLY A 224 -4.98 7.29 -1.09
CA GLY A 224 -4.75 5.90 -0.68
C GLY A 224 -5.98 5.15 -0.13
N GLY A 225 -6.00 3.83 -0.32
CA GLY A 225 -6.93 2.91 0.34
C GLY A 225 -8.28 2.67 -0.34
N ASN A 226 -8.75 3.58 -1.20
CA ASN A 226 -9.96 3.38 -2.03
C ASN A 226 -9.62 2.82 -3.43
N LEU A 227 -10.65 2.51 -4.22
CA LEU A 227 -10.50 1.94 -5.55
C LEU A 227 -9.75 2.87 -6.51
N MET A 228 -10.10 4.16 -6.55
CA MET A 228 -9.46 5.12 -7.46
C MET A 228 -7.98 5.30 -7.14
N SER A 229 -7.60 5.41 -5.85
CA SER A 229 -6.19 5.47 -5.45
C SER A 229 -5.45 4.17 -5.77
N THR A 230 -6.09 3.01 -5.57
CA THR A 230 -5.50 1.72 -5.95
C THR A 230 -5.18 1.67 -7.45
N MET A 231 -6.08 2.19 -8.30
CA MET A 231 -5.85 2.28 -9.74
C MET A 231 -4.88 3.40 -10.15
N ALA A 232 -4.71 4.42 -9.32
CA ALA A 232 -3.66 5.41 -9.54
C ALA A 232 -2.25 4.83 -9.31
N GLY A 233 -2.10 3.82 -8.44
CA GLY A 233 -0.82 3.20 -8.07
C GLY A 233 -0.70 2.84 -6.59
N GLU A 234 -1.63 3.31 -5.75
CA GLU A 234 -1.59 3.21 -4.28
C GLU A 234 -2.12 1.88 -3.72
N PHE A 235 -1.90 0.77 -4.44
CA PHE A 235 -2.45 -0.54 -4.04
C PHE A 235 -1.81 -1.11 -2.76
N ALA A 236 -0.54 -0.76 -2.52
CA ALA A 236 0.17 -1.04 -1.28
C ALA A 236 -0.56 -0.45 -0.04
N TYR A 237 -1.17 0.72 -0.20
CA TYR A 237 -2.00 1.36 0.83
C TYR A 237 -3.24 0.52 1.16
N ALA A 238 -3.95 0.02 0.13
CA ALA A 238 -5.15 -0.83 0.33
C ALA A 238 -4.82 -2.14 1.06
N LEU A 239 -3.69 -2.78 0.73
CA LEU A 239 -3.16 -3.93 1.46
C LEU A 239 -2.90 -3.60 2.95
N ALA A 240 -2.23 -2.47 3.19
CA ALA A 240 -1.91 -2.02 4.55
C ALA A 240 -3.17 -1.71 5.38
N VAL A 241 -4.19 -1.09 4.79
CA VAL A 241 -5.49 -0.81 5.45
C VAL A 241 -6.16 -2.10 5.89
N SER A 242 -6.23 -3.11 5.01
CA SER A 242 -6.83 -4.39 5.35
C SER A 242 -6.09 -5.11 6.49
N ALA A 243 -4.76 -5.07 6.51
CA ALA A 243 -3.99 -5.57 7.67
C ALA A 243 -4.24 -4.75 8.94
N CYS A 244 -4.33 -3.42 8.80
CA CYS A 244 -4.54 -2.48 9.90
C CYS A 244 -5.90 -2.70 10.58
N LEU A 245 -6.98 -2.91 9.83
CA LEU A 245 -8.31 -3.20 10.40
C LEU A 245 -8.28 -4.43 11.32
N VAL A 246 -7.60 -5.50 10.92
CA VAL A 246 -7.45 -6.70 11.77
C VAL A 246 -6.59 -6.39 13.00
N TYR A 247 -5.51 -5.63 12.82
CA TYR A 247 -4.66 -5.16 13.93
C TYR A 247 -5.47 -4.37 14.96
N LEU A 248 -6.31 -3.40 14.55
CA LEU A 248 -7.13 -2.60 15.46
C LEU A 248 -8.10 -3.46 16.27
N GLY A 249 -8.68 -4.50 15.67
CA GLY A 249 -9.50 -5.47 16.40
C GLY A 249 -8.71 -6.26 17.44
N LEU A 250 -7.48 -6.68 17.11
CA LEU A 250 -6.58 -7.34 18.04
C LEU A 250 -6.07 -6.42 19.14
N LEU A 251 -5.84 -5.14 18.84
CA LEU A 251 -5.43 -4.10 19.77
C LEU A 251 -6.48 -3.93 20.87
N VAL A 252 -7.74 -3.68 20.50
CA VAL A 252 -8.84 -3.52 21.47
C VAL A 252 -8.95 -4.76 22.37
N ARG A 253 -9.01 -5.96 21.76
CA ARG A 253 -9.08 -7.22 22.52
C ARG A 253 -7.84 -7.47 23.39
N GLY A 254 -6.68 -7.11 22.87
CA GLY A 254 -5.40 -7.37 23.50
C GLY A 254 -5.17 -6.53 24.75
N LEU A 255 -5.60 -5.26 24.72
CA LEU A 255 -5.57 -4.39 25.89
C LEU A 255 -6.58 -4.84 26.96
N GLU A 256 -7.69 -5.49 26.58
CA GLU A 256 -8.65 -6.05 27.53
C GLU A 256 -8.19 -7.35 28.18
N THR A 257 -7.66 -8.26 27.36
CA THR A 257 -7.45 -9.67 27.74
C THR A 257 -5.99 -10.03 27.98
N GLY A 258 -5.05 -9.14 27.60
CA GLY A 258 -3.63 -9.44 27.55
C GLY A 258 -3.21 -10.42 26.44
N ARG A 259 -4.14 -10.88 25.59
CA ARG A 259 -3.91 -11.94 24.58
C ARG A 259 -3.59 -11.37 23.20
N GLY A 260 -3.12 -12.23 22.29
CA GLY A 260 -2.98 -11.88 20.87
C GLY A 260 -1.75 -11.03 20.49
N ARG A 261 -0.75 -10.90 21.35
CA ARG A 261 0.47 -10.09 21.10
C ARG A 261 1.19 -10.45 19.80
N VAL A 262 1.41 -11.73 19.55
CA VAL A 262 2.13 -12.20 18.35
C VAL A 262 1.41 -11.84 17.05
N PRO A 263 0.14 -12.24 16.82
CA PRO A 263 -0.54 -11.84 15.60
C PRO A 263 -0.72 -10.32 15.48
N ALA A 264 -0.87 -9.59 16.59
CA ALA A 264 -0.91 -8.13 16.56
C ALA A 264 0.44 -7.53 16.12
N ALA A 265 1.56 -8.04 16.62
CA ALA A 265 2.90 -7.57 16.25
C ALA A 265 3.20 -7.84 14.77
N LEU A 266 2.85 -9.04 14.28
CA LEU A 266 3.03 -9.40 12.88
C LEU A 266 2.15 -8.56 11.94
N LEU A 267 0.90 -8.28 12.32
CA LEU A 267 0.01 -7.43 11.53
C LEU A 267 0.45 -5.96 11.56
N LEU A 268 0.94 -5.45 12.69
CA LEU A 268 1.49 -4.09 12.77
C LEU A 268 2.76 -3.96 11.89
N ALA A 269 3.65 -4.95 11.95
CA ALA A 269 4.82 -5.00 11.07
C ALA A 269 4.41 -5.09 9.59
N LEU A 270 3.44 -5.95 9.25
CA LEU A 270 2.92 -6.08 7.89
C LEU A 270 2.28 -4.78 7.40
N THR A 271 1.49 -4.09 8.24
CA THR A 271 0.93 -2.78 7.90
C THR A 271 2.04 -1.79 7.53
N GLY A 272 3.11 -1.70 8.32
CA GLY A 272 4.23 -0.81 8.03
C GLY A 272 5.08 -1.20 6.82
N LEU A 273 5.32 -2.50 6.63
CA LEU A 273 6.07 -3.00 5.47
C LEU A 273 5.25 -2.97 4.17
N CYS A 274 3.92 -2.85 4.25
CA CYS A 274 3.07 -2.56 3.10
C CYS A 274 2.96 -1.05 2.84
N HIS A 275 2.77 -0.22 3.88
CA HIS A 275 2.67 1.23 3.72
C HIS A 275 2.89 2.00 5.03
N LEU A 276 3.93 2.85 5.08
CA LEU A 276 4.33 3.57 6.30
C LEU A 276 3.24 4.51 6.87
N LEU A 277 2.50 5.23 6.01
CA LEU A 277 1.43 6.13 6.47
C LEU A 277 0.30 5.41 7.22
N VAL A 278 -0.07 4.20 6.77
CA VAL A 278 -1.09 3.40 7.48
C VAL A 278 -0.54 2.87 8.80
N ALA A 279 0.78 2.65 8.90
CA ALA A 279 1.44 2.34 10.16
C ALA A 279 1.36 3.51 11.15
N PHE A 280 1.56 4.75 10.70
CA PHE A 280 1.36 5.93 11.56
C PHE A 280 -0.07 6.01 12.09
N PHE A 281 -1.07 5.73 11.25
CA PHE A 281 -2.46 5.60 11.71
C PHE A 281 -2.62 4.49 12.76
N ALA A 282 -2.05 3.30 12.52
CA ALA A 282 -2.09 2.19 13.49
C ALA A 282 -1.42 2.56 14.83
N LEU A 283 -0.31 3.29 14.80
CA LEU A 283 0.39 3.78 15.99
C LEU A 283 -0.43 4.84 16.74
N VAL A 284 -1.06 5.78 16.03
CA VAL A 284 -1.98 6.75 16.66
C VAL A 284 -3.14 6.04 17.32
N ALA A 285 -3.80 5.11 16.63
CA ALA A 285 -4.89 4.33 17.21
C ALA A 285 -4.45 3.52 18.43
N SER A 286 -3.20 3.03 18.44
CA SER A 286 -2.59 2.35 19.58
C SER A 286 -2.40 3.24 20.80
N VAL A 287 -1.89 4.46 20.59
CA VAL A 287 -1.72 5.47 21.64
C VAL A 287 -3.07 5.91 22.17
N VAL A 288 -4.04 6.18 21.29
CA VAL A 288 -5.42 6.52 21.66
C VAL A 288 -6.06 5.39 22.47
N ALA A 289 -5.92 4.13 22.06
CA ALA A 289 -6.46 2.99 22.80
C ALA A 289 -5.85 2.85 24.20
N LEU A 290 -4.54 3.11 24.34
CA LEU A 290 -3.90 3.16 25.65
C LEU A 290 -4.39 4.34 26.50
N ALA A 291 -4.60 5.52 25.90
CA ALA A 291 -5.09 6.70 26.61
C ALA A 291 -6.53 6.55 27.12
N ILE A 292 -7.36 5.76 26.42
CA ILE A 292 -8.74 5.44 26.81
C ILE A 292 -8.79 4.45 27.99
N ARG A 293 -7.82 3.54 28.08
CA ARG A 293 -7.67 2.59 29.20
C ARG A 293 -6.19 2.43 29.57
N PRO A 294 -5.61 3.38 30.31
CA PRO A 294 -4.23 3.23 30.75
C PRO A 294 -4.16 2.17 31.83
N GLY A 295 -3.10 1.36 31.77
CA GLY A 295 -2.84 0.32 32.75
C GLY A 295 -1.45 -0.25 32.52
N ARG A 296 -0.87 -0.85 33.56
CA ARG A 296 0.48 -1.43 33.48
C ARG A 296 0.54 -2.57 32.47
N GLU A 297 -0.42 -3.49 32.50
CA GLU A 297 -0.47 -4.61 31.55
C GLU A 297 -0.86 -4.17 30.14
N ALA A 298 -1.69 -3.13 30.00
CA ALA A 298 -2.01 -2.51 28.71
C ALA A 298 -0.76 -1.89 28.06
N LEU A 299 0.00 -1.09 28.82
CA LEU A 299 1.27 -0.52 28.37
C LEU A 299 2.28 -1.61 28.03
N ARG A 300 2.42 -2.63 28.88
CA ARG A 300 3.31 -3.77 28.62
C ARG A 300 2.92 -4.52 27.36
N TRP A 301 1.63 -4.78 27.16
CA TRP A 301 1.12 -5.43 25.96
C TRP A 301 1.46 -4.61 24.72
N LEU A 302 1.24 -3.29 24.78
CA LEU A 302 1.49 -2.41 23.65
C LEU A 302 2.99 -2.30 23.33
N VAL A 303 3.83 -2.04 24.34
CA VAL A 303 5.28 -1.91 24.17
C VAL A 303 5.88 -3.22 23.64
N THR A 304 5.51 -4.37 24.20
CA THR A 304 6.04 -5.65 23.69
C THR A 304 5.57 -5.95 22.27
N THR A 305 4.32 -5.62 21.93
CA THR A 305 3.80 -5.76 20.56
C THR A 305 4.53 -4.83 19.59
N GLY A 306 4.71 -3.56 19.96
CA GLY A 306 5.39 -2.55 19.14
C GLY A 306 6.88 -2.85 18.95
N VAL A 307 7.59 -3.27 20.00
CA VAL A 307 9.01 -3.66 19.91
C VAL A 307 9.17 -4.87 18.98
N VAL A 308 8.34 -5.91 19.13
CA VAL A 308 8.42 -7.08 18.24
C VAL A 308 8.08 -6.70 16.81
N ALA A 309 7.06 -5.86 16.59
CA ALA A 309 6.73 -5.37 15.26
C ALA A 309 7.89 -4.60 14.63
N GLY A 310 8.49 -3.65 15.37
CA GLY A 310 9.62 -2.85 14.92
C GLY A 310 10.87 -3.68 14.64
N LEU A 311 11.14 -4.72 15.45
CA LEU A 311 12.22 -5.66 15.16
C LEU A 311 11.93 -6.42 13.86
N CYS A 312 10.72 -6.98 13.69
CA CYS A 312 10.34 -7.71 12.49
C CYS A 312 10.38 -6.87 11.21
N SER A 313 10.23 -5.54 11.29
CA SER A 313 10.33 -4.63 10.14
C SER A 313 11.68 -3.91 10.04
N ALA A 314 12.62 -4.16 10.96
CA ALA A 314 13.88 -3.41 11.07
C ALA A 314 14.71 -3.43 9.79
N PHE A 315 14.77 -4.57 9.09
CA PHE A 315 15.51 -4.74 7.83
C PHE A 315 15.18 -3.69 6.76
N TRP A 316 13.98 -3.09 6.81
CA TRP A 316 13.53 -2.07 5.86
C TRP A 316 13.40 -0.70 6.52
N VAL A 317 12.78 -0.63 7.71
CA VAL A 317 12.51 0.66 8.39
C VAL A 317 13.79 1.37 8.82
N LEU A 318 14.81 0.65 9.27
CA LEU A 318 16.03 1.27 9.76
C LEU A 318 16.92 1.81 8.63
N PRO A 319 17.20 1.07 7.53
CA PRO A 319 17.91 1.65 6.40
C PRO A 319 17.18 2.88 5.84
N PHE A 320 15.86 2.78 5.62
CA PHE A 320 15.01 3.91 5.20
C PHE A 320 15.24 5.14 6.07
N TRP A 321 15.12 4.99 7.39
CA TRP A 321 15.21 6.12 8.32
C TRP A 321 16.62 6.69 8.39
N TRP A 322 17.64 5.84 8.31
CA TRP A 322 19.04 6.22 8.41
C TRP A 322 19.52 7.00 7.19
N GLN A 323 19.00 6.69 6.01
CA GLN A 323 19.43 7.30 4.75
C GLN A 323 18.42 8.32 4.21
N ARG A 324 17.44 8.73 5.02
CA ARG A 324 16.35 9.65 4.65
C ARG A 324 16.80 11.00 4.07
N ASP A 325 18.05 11.41 4.28
CA ASP A 325 18.59 12.66 3.73
C ASP A 325 18.76 12.57 2.20
N HIS A 326 18.67 11.35 1.65
CA HIS A 326 18.71 11.06 0.22
C HIS A 326 17.30 10.79 -0.36
N LEU A 327 16.24 11.12 0.37
CA LEU A 327 14.87 11.18 -0.16
C LEU A 327 14.70 12.49 -0.94
N ASN A 328 14.16 12.40 -2.15
CA ASN A 328 13.71 13.59 -2.86
C ASN A 328 12.36 14.07 -2.31
N ASP A 329 12.17 15.39 -2.28
CA ASP A 329 10.91 16.04 -1.91
C ASP A 329 10.26 16.63 -3.16
N MET A 330 9.06 16.14 -3.48
CA MET A 330 8.26 16.65 -4.60
C MET A 330 7.72 18.08 -4.35
N ALA A 331 7.94 18.63 -3.15
CA ALA A 331 7.51 19.95 -2.71
C ALA A 331 5.98 20.13 -2.79
N TRP A 332 5.23 19.09 -2.40
CA TRP A 332 3.77 19.13 -2.35
C TRP A 332 3.29 20.22 -1.37
N HIS A 333 2.49 21.15 -1.87
CA HIS A 333 1.88 22.17 -1.02
C HIS A 333 0.84 21.56 -0.09
N LYS A 334 0.81 22.09 1.13
CA LYS A 334 -0.20 21.74 2.11
C LYS A 334 -1.59 22.11 1.58
N LEU A 335 -2.54 21.18 1.67
CA LEU A 335 -3.96 21.48 1.44
C LEU A 335 -4.47 22.39 2.56
N THR A 336 -4.97 23.57 2.21
CA THR A 336 -5.43 24.60 3.17
C THR A 336 -6.95 24.77 3.20
N ALA A 337 -7.70 24.16 2.27
CA ALA A 337 -9.16 24.14 2.26
C ALA A 337 -9.71 23.21 3.36
N PHE A 338 -9.36 23.46 4.61
CA PHE A 338 -9.54 22.52 5.73
C PHE A 338 -11.00 22.13 5.95
N ARG A 339 -11.89 23.14 5.90
CA ARG A 339 -13.33 22.92 6.00
C ARG A 339 -13.84 22.00 4.89
N SER A 340 -13.30 22.13 3.68
CA SER A 340 -13.74 21.33 2.56
C SER A 340 -13.43 19.85 2.77
N TYR A 341 -12.17 19.54 3.06
CA TYR A 341 -11.75 18.15 3.27
C TYR A 341 -12.31 17.52 4.55
N LEU A 342 -12.59 18.30 5.60
CA LEU A 342 -13.10 17.75 6.86
C LEU A 342 -14.63 17.68 6.95
N TRP A 343 -15.38 18.40 6.10
CA TRP A 343 -16.83 18.56 6.24
C TRP A 343 -17.63 18.48 4.93
N ASP A 344 -17.52 19.47 4.02
CA ASP A 344 -18.47 19.63 2.90
C ASP A 344 -18.00 19.12 1.54
N ARG A 345 -16.69 18.93 1.35
CA ARG A 345 -16.06 18.45 0.11
C ARG A 345 -16.46 19.27 -1.13
N SER A 346 -16.60 20.59 -0.96
CA SER A 346 -16.95 21.54 -2.02
C SER A 346 -15.80 22.00 -2.92
N ASP A 347 -14.55 21.84 -2.48
CA ASP A 347 -13.32 22.33 -3.11
C ASP A 347 -12.26 21.24 -2.97
N LEU A 348 -12.23 20.35 -3.97
CA LEU A 348 -11.38 19.16 -3.99
C LEU A 348 -10.25 19.33 -5.01
N ALA A 349 -9.24 18.46 -4.91
CA ALA A 349 -8.00 18.62 -5.67
C ALA A 349 -8.15 18.45 -7.19
N ALA A 350 -9.28 17.93 -7.66
CA ALA A 350 -9.56 17.75 -9.09
C ALA A 350 -11.07 17.82 -9.36
N ASP A 351 -11.43 18.40 -10.51
CA ASP A 351 -12.82 18.74 -10.87
C ASP A 351 -13.77 17.53 -10.98
N PHE A 352 -13.24 16.34 -11.26
CA PHE A 352 -14.05 15.12 -11.34
C PHE A 352 -14.30 14.47 -9.98
N LEU A 353 -13.64 14.94 -8.91
CA LEU A 353 -13.86 14.45 -7.55
C LEU A 353 -15.11 15.11 -6.98
N THR A 354 -15.92 14.34 -6.26
CA THR A 354 -17.18 14.82 -5.71
C THR A 354 -17.43 14.32 -4.30
N ASN A 355 -18.34 14.99 -3.59
CA ASN A 355 -18.80 14.58 -2.26
C ASN A 355 -19.75 13.36 -2.34
N ASP A 356 -19.21 12.21 -2.75
CA ASP A 356 -19.99 10.99 -2.94
C ASP A 356 -19.20 9.74 -2.50
N PRO A 357 -19.71 8.98 -1.51
CA PRO A 357 -20.92 9.25 -0.72
C PRO A 357 -20.84 10.56 0.08
N PRO A 358 -21.97 11.25 0.33
CA PRO A 358 -21.97 12.52 1.03
C PRO A 358 -21.42 12.36 2.45
N LEU A 359 -20.43 13.18 2.81
CA LEU A 359 -19.71 13.08 4.09
C LEU A 359 -20.56 13.52 5.29
N GLN A 360 -21.46 14.48 5.13
CA GLN A 360 -22.21 15.08 6.23
C GLN A 360 -23.14 14.06 6.94
N PRO A 361 -23.95 13.25 6.23
CA PRO A 361 -24.70 12.15 6.86
C PRO A 361 -23.79 11.17 7.60
N VAL A 362 -22.59 10.90 7.07
CA VAL A 362 -21.61 10.01 7.70
C VAL A 362 -21.09 10.61 9.00
N ILE A 363 -20.80 11.91 9.04
CA ILE A 363 -20.38 12.61 10.27
C ILE A 363 -21.48 12.57 11.33
N VAL A 364 -22.74 12.82 10.95
CA VAL A 364 -23.88 12.73 11.88
C VAL A 364 -24.00 11.32 12.44
N LEU A 365 -23.96 10.29 11.58
CA LEU A 365 -23.99 8.90 12.02
C LEU A 365 -22.76 8.55 12.87
N ALA A 366 -21.57 9.05 12.56
CA ALA A 366 -20.37 8.83 13.36
C ALA A 366 -20.51 9.44 14.77
N GLY A 367 -21.11 10.63 14.88
CA GLY A 367 -21.47 11.25 16.16
C GLY A 367 -22.45 10.39 16.97
N ILE A 368 -23.49 9.85 16.32
CA ILE A 368 -24.43 8.89 16.95
C ILE A 368 -23.68 7.61 17.38
N GLY A 369 -22.74 7.13 16.56
CA GLY A 369 -21.89 5.98 16.88
C GLY A 369 -21.05 6.21 18.12
N LEU A 370 -20.49 7.42 18.29
CA LEU A 370 -19.80 7.81 19.53
C LEU A 370 -20.75 7.85 20.73
N ILE A 371 -21.96 8.41 20.57
CA ILE A 371 -22.97 8.45 21.64
C ILE A 371 -23.37 7.03 22.06
N PHE A 372 -23.61 6.12 21.11
CA PHE A 372 -23.86 4.70 21.41
C PHE A 372 -22.65 4.01 22.01
N SER A 373 -21.43 4.42 21.63
CA SER A 373 -20.22 3.90 22.25
C SER A 373 -20.12 4.27 23.72
N VAL A 374 -20.57 5.46 24.11
CA VAL A 374 -20.74 5.85 25.50
C VAL A 374 -21.88 5.04 26.16
N ALA A 375 -23.04 4.94 25.51
CA ALA A 375 -24.22 4.30 26.10
C ALA A 375 -24.10 2.77 26.28
N PHE A 376 -23.31 2.10 25.43
CA PHE A 376 -23.14 0.65 25.41
C PHE A 376 -21.68 0.21 25.65
N ARG A 377 -20.83 1.13 26.14
CA ARG A 377 -19.42 0.88 26.52
C ARG A 377 -18.58 0.29 25.37
N ARG A 378 -18.77 0.77 24.14
CA ARG A 378 -18.01 0.30 22.96
C ARG A 378 -16.64 0.97 22.91
N ARG A 379 -15.60 0.28 23.37
CA ARG A 379 -14.21 0.78 23.32
C ARG A 379 -13.75 1.15 21.92
N LEU A 380 -14.07 0.32 20.93
CA LEU A 380 -13.68 0.55 19.55
C LEU A 380 -14.16 1.93 19.06
N GLY A 381 -15.36 2.37 19.45
CA GLY A 381 -15.87 3.67 19.03
C GLY A 381 -15.10 4.83 19.63
N PHE A 382 -14.64 4.73 20.88
CA PHE A 382 -13.74 5.74 21.45
C PHE A 382 -12.38 5.77 20.73
N VAL A 383 -11.83 4.60 20.39
CA VAL A 383 -10.56 4.51 19.65
C VAL A 383 -10.69 5.16 18.28
N LEU A 384 -11.75 4.85 17.54
CA LEU A 384 -12.01 5.43 16.22
C LEU A 384 -12.28 6.93 16.29
N ALA A 385 -13.07 7.39 17.26
CA ALA A 385 -13.38 8.82 17.42
C ALA A 385 -12.15 9.63 17.83
N GLY A 386 -11.35 9.14 18.78
CA GLY A 386 -10.09 9.77 19.17
C GLY A 386 -9.07 9.79 18.03
N SER A 387 -9.01 8.71 17.23
CA SER A 387 -8.15 8.66 16.04
C SER A 387 -8.62 9.63 14.95
N ALA A 388 -9.93 9.70 14.68
CA ALA A 388 -10.50 10.66 13.72
C ALA A 388 -10.20 12.11 14.14
N LEU A 389 -10.37 12.44 15.42
CA LEU A 389 -10.02 13.75 15.95
C LEU A 389 -8.54 14.06 15.75
N PHE A 390 -7.64 13.13 16.09
CA PHE A 390 -6.21 13.32 15.90
C PHE A 390 -5.84 13.47 14.43
N MET A 391 -6.38 12.64 13.53
CA MET A 391 -6.14 12.75 12.09
C MET A 391 -6.63 14.11 11.54
N GLY A 392 -7.81 14.57 11.96
CA GLY A 392 -8.33 15.89 11.57
C GLY A 392 -7.46 17.04 12.07
N LEU A 393 -6.98 16.97 13.32
CA LEU A 393 -6.03 17.96 13.87
C LEU A 393 -4.68 17.90 13.15
N ALA A 394 -4.17 16.71 12.88
CA ALA A 394 -2.92 16.53 12.15
C ALA A 394 -3.03 17.11 10.73
N PHE A 395 -4.14 16.89 10.03
CA PHE A 395 -4.38 17.48 8.71
C PHE A 395 -4.31 19.02 8.72
N VAL A 396 -4.82 19.66 9.77
CA VAL A 396 -4.81 21.12 9.95
C VAL A 396 -3.45 21.65 10.40
N HIS A 397 -2.80 20.98 11.35
CA HIS A 397 -1.63 21.51 12.06
C HIS A 397 -0.29 20.97 11.56
N LEU A 398 -0.26 19.90 10.77
CA LEU A 398 0.99 19.42 10.18
C LEU A 398 1.62 20.55 9.33
N PRO A 399 2.87 20.94 9.58
CA PRO A 399 3.55 21.93 8.75
C PRO A 399 3.76 21.40 7.34
N GLU A 400 3.97 22.31 6.39
CA GLU A 400 4.39 21.92 5.05
C GLU A 400 5.79 21.28 5.11
N GLY A 401 5.98 20.24 4.31
CA GLY A 401 7.21 19.45 4.24
C GLY A 401 6.94 18.14 3.49
N ARG A 402 7.89 17.20 3.57
CA ARG A 402 7.86 15.92 2.82
C ARG A 402 6.56 15.11 2.98
N LEU A 403 5.87 15.23 4.12
CA LEU A 403 4.59 14.56 4.33
C LEU A 403 3.43 15.43 3.82
N TYR A 404 2.94 15.12 2.63
CA TYR A 404 1.72 15.72 2.09
C TYR A 404 0.50 15.44 2.99
N ASN A 405 -0.09 16.49 3.57
CA ASN A 405 -1.17 16.37 4.56
C ASN A 405 -2.43 15.68 4.00
N GLY A 406 -2.68 15.74 2.69
CA GLY A 406 -3.78 15.02 2.04
C GLY A 406 -3.75 13.50 2.28
N ARG A 407 -2.55 12.92 2.50
CA ARG A 407 -2.42 11.48 2.79
C ARG A 407 -2.93 11.06 4.17
N ILE A 408 -3.29 12.00 5.04
CA ILE A 408 -3.89 11.74 6.36
C ILE A 408 -5.41 11.49 6.23
N LEU A 409 -6.06 12.07 5.22
CA LEU A 409 -7.52 12.07 5.08
C LEU A 409 -8.16 10.68 4.94
N PRO A 410 -7.56 9.67 4.26
CA PRO A 410 -8.16 8.34 4.19
C PRO A 410 -8.37 7.70 5.56
N ALA A 411 -7.45 7.88 6.50
CA ALA A 411 -7.59 7.38 7.87
C ALA A 411 -8.73 8.09 8.63
N TYR A 412 -8.88 9.40 8.43
CA TYR A 412 -10.00 10.18 8.96
C TYR A 412 -11.34 9.66 8.42
N TYR A 413 -11.49 9.55 7.11
CA TYR A 413 -12.73 9.07 6.48
C TYR A 413 -13.06 7.63 6.89
N LEU A 414 -12.07 6.73 6.93
CA LEU A 414 -12.25 5.36 7.36
C LEU A 414 -12.80 5.27 8.80
N CYS A 415 -12.26 6.09 9.73
CA CYS A 415 -12.78 6.14 11.09
C CYS A 415 -14.25 6.59 11.15
N LEU A 416 -14.62 7.60 10.35
CA LEU A 416 -16.00 8.09 10.28
C LEU A 416 -16.96 7.03 9.71
N TYR A 417 -16.59 6.36 8.61
CA TYR A 417 -17.41 5.29 8.03
C TYR A 417 -17.61 4.13 9.02
N LEU A 418 -16.55 3.71 9.74
CA LEU A 418 -16.64 2.65 10.75
C LEU A 418 -17.52 3.06 11.94
N LEU A 419 -17.41 4.30 12.43
CA LEU A 419 -18.29 4.83 13.48
C LEU A 419 -19.75 4.90 13.03
N ALA A 420 -20.01 5.31 11.78
CA ALA A 420 -21.35 5.29 11.21
C ALA A 420 -21.91 3.86 11.11
N GLY A 421 -21.09 2.89 10.73
CA GLY A 421 -21.45 1.45 10.77
C GLY A 421 -21.80 0.98 12.18
N MET A 422 -21.05 1.40 13.19
CA MET A 422 -21.35 1.11 14.60
C MET A 422 -22.66 1.76 15.06
N ALA A 423 -22.96 2.98 14.62
CA ALA A 423 -24.21 3.67 14.93
C ALA A 423 -25.42 2.86 14.45
N LEU A 424 -25.38 2.39 13.20
CA LEU A 424 -26.43 1.54 12.64
C LEU A 424 -26.51 0.20 13.39
N ALA A 425 -25.37 -0.37 13.79
CA ALA A 425 -25.35 -1.64 14.51
C ALA A 425 -26.00 -1.57 15.89
N ASP A 426 -25.58 -0.61 16.71
CA ASP A 426 -26.14 -0.45 18.05
C ASP A 426 -27.59 0.05 17.99
N GLY A 427 -27.95 0.88 17.01
CA GLY A 427 -29.33 1.30 16.78
C GLY A 427 -30.26 0.12 16.43
N LEU A 428 -29.84 -0.74 15.49
CA LEU A 428 -30.60 -1.95 15.12
C LEU A 428 -30.68 -2.94 16.27
N ARG A 429 -29.60 -3.11 17.03
CA ARG A 429 -29.59 -3.99 18.21
C ARG A 429 -30.51 -3.47 19.30
N LEU A 430 -30.48 -2.17 19.59
CA LEU A 430 -31.39 -1.51 20.53
C LEU A 430 -32.84 -1.74 20.11
N MET A 431 -33.18 -1.48 18.85
CA MET A 431 -34.53 -1.71 18.31
C MET A 431 -34.96 -3.17 18.43
N GLY A 432 -34.07 -4.11 18.11
CA GLY A 432 -34.34 -5.54 18.24
C GLY A 432 -34.65 -5.94 19.69
N ARG A 433 -33.84 -5.49 20.64
CA ARG A 433 -34.05 -5.76 22.06
C ARG A 433 -35.31 -5.10 22.62
N LEU A 434 -35.66 -3.88 22.17
CA LEU A 434 -36.93 -3.25 22.51
C LEU A 434 -38.12 -4.09 22.04
N ILE A 435 -38.05 -4.65 20.83
CA ILE A 435 -39.08 -5.55 20.30
C ILE A 435 -39.16 -6.85 21.10
N ASP A 436 -38.04 -7.42 21.52
CA ASP A 436 -38.04 -8.62 22.38
C ASP A 436 -38.78 -8.36 23.70
N GLY A 437 -38.53 -7.23 24.36
CA GLY A 437 -39.23 -6.88 25.60
C GLY A 437 -40.70 -6.50 25.39
N CYS A 438 -41.05 -5.81 24.29
CA CYS A 438 -42.45 -5.52 23.95
C CYS A 438 -43.24 -6.80 23.62
N ARG A 439 -42.60 -7.78 22.96
CA ARG A 439 -43.20 -9.09 22.67
C ARG A 439 -43.02 -10.11 23.80
N ARG A 440 -42.43 -9.72 24.92
CA ARG A 440 -42.12 -10.57 26.09
C ARG A 440 -41.43 -11.89 25.70
N SER A 441 -40.56 -11.86 24.68
CA SER A 441 -39.97 -13.07 24.13
C SER A 441 -38.67 -13.46 24.85
N GLY A 442 -38.72 -14.50 25.69
CA GLY A 442 -37.52 -15.05 26.35
C GLY A 442 -36.49 -15.68 25.38
N THR A 443 -36.90 -15.98 24.15
CA THR A 443 -36.02 -16.60 23.13
C THR A 443 -35.14 -15.60 22.37
N ASN A 444 -35.39 -14.29 22.50
CA ASN A 444 -34.75 -13.20 21.75
C ASN A 444 -34.78 -13.37 20.21
N ARG A 445 -35.68 -14.22 19.68
CA ARG A 445 -35.78 -14.49 18.24
C ARG A 445 -36.28 -13.26 17.46
N PRO A 446 -37.38 -12.58 17.85
CA PRO A 446 -37.88 -11.41 17.13
C PRO A 446 -36.82 -10.30 16.98
N GLY A 447 -36.10 -9.98 18.05
CA GLY A 447 -35.09 -8.94 18.05
C GLY A 447 -33.87 -9.29 17.20
N ARG A 448 -33.46 -10.56 17.16
CA ARG A 448 -32.43 -11.04 16.23
C ARG A 448 -32.86 -10.93 14.77
N PHE A 449 -34.12 -11.22 14.45
CA PHE A 449 -34.66 -11.01 13.09
C PHE A 449 -34.65 -9.54 12.69
N VAL A 450 -35.03 -8.64 13.61
CA VAL A 450 -34.99 -7.19 13.36
C VAL A 450 -33.57 -6.71 13.14
N SER A 451 -32.65 -7.08 14.04
CA SER A 451 -31.25 -6.67 13.96
C SER A 451 -30.56 -7.21 12.70
N GLY A 452 -30.78 -8.49 12.39
CA GLY A 452 -30.17 -9.14 11.24
C GLY A 452 -30.82 -8.80 9.90
N GLY A 453 -32.15 -8.71 9.87
CA GLY A 453 -32.89 -8.23 8.70
C GLY A 453 -32.56 -6.78 8.39
N GLY A 454 -32.49 -5.92 9.41
CA GLY A 454 -32.04 -4.53 9.27
C GLY A 454 -30.60 -4.44 8.75
N ALA A 455 -29.68 -5.28 9.25
CA ALA A 455 -28.31 -5.30 8.75
C ALA A 455 -28.23 -5.74 7.27
N ALA A 456 -29.05 -6.72 6.86
CA ALA A 456 -29.16 -7.13 5.46
C ALA A 456 -29.74 -6.00 4.58
N VAL A 457 -30.76 -5.27 5.06
CA VAL A 457 -31.31 -4.10 4.36
C VAL A 457 -30.26 -3.02 4.20
N VAL A 458 -29.54 -2.64 5.27
CA VAL A 458 -28.46 -1.65 5.21
C VAL A 458 -27.41 -2.05 4.17
N PHE A 459 -26.97 -3.31 4.18
CA PHE A 459 -26.03 -3.82 3.19
C PHE A 459 -26.58 -3.69 1.76
N LEU A 460 -27.81 -4.14 1.50
CA LEU A 460 -28.43 -4.03 0.18
C LEU A 460 -28.60 -2.57 -0.27
N THR A 461 -28.95 -1.67 0.65
CA THR A 461 -29.01 -0.22 0.37
C THR A 461 -27.65 0.33 0.00
N LEU A 462 -26.56 -0.07 0.66
CA LEU A 462 -25.21 0.33 0.29
C LEU A 462 -24.80 -0.21 -1.09
N ILE A 463 -25.15 -1.46 -1.40
CA ILE A 463 -24.93 -2.04 -2.74
C ILE A 463 -25.68 -1.24 -3.81
N LEU A 464 -26.91 -0.81 -3.54
CA LEU A 464 -27.67 0.04 -4.48
C LEU A 464 -27.04 1.44 -4.61
N LEU A 465 -26.73 2.10 -3.49
CA LEU A 465 -26.18 3.45 -3.45
C LEU A 465 -24.86 3.55 -4.22
N VAL A 466 -24.00 2.54 -4.06
CA VAL A 466 -22.69 2.50 -4.71
C VAL A 466 -22.76 1.86 -6.10
N GLY A 467 -23.58 0.83 -6.28
CA GLY A 467 -23.70 0.08 -7.53
C GLY A 467 -24.40 0.83 -8.66
N MET A 468 -25.28 1.78 -8.34
CA MET A 468 -25.94 2.64 -9.33
C MET A 468 -24.92 3.55 -10.05
N PRO A 469 -24.12 4.42 -9.36
CA PRO A 469 -23.09 5.23 -10.03
C PRO A 469 -21.98 4.41 -10.70
N LEU A 470 -21.65 3.23 -10.18
CA LEU A 470 -20.70 2.32 -10.83
C LEU A 470 -21.27 1.64 -12.08
N ARG A 471 -22.60 1.63 -12.26
CA ARG A 471 -23.32 1.02 -13.38
C ARG A 471 -23.13 -0.51 -13.47
N VAL A 472 -23.20 -1.19 -12.33
CA VAL A 472 -22.78 -2.61 -12.20
C VAL A 472 -23.85 -3.57 -11.71
N LEU A 473 -25.05 -3.08 -11.42
CA LEU A 473 -26.12 -3.92 -10.89
C LEU A 473 -26.57 -4.98 -11.92
N PRO A 474 -26.83 -6.23 -11.49
CA PRO A 474 -27.18 -7.32 -12.40
C PRO A 474 -28.45 -7.03 -13.21
N GLY A 475 -28.38 -7.18 -14.54
CA GLY A 475 -29.51 -6.92 -15.45
C GLY A 475 -29.80 -5.44 -15.70
N GLY A 476 -28.95 -4.52 -15.24
CA GLY A 476 -29.06 -3.11 -15.59
C GLY A 476 -28.59 -2.82 -17.01
N THR A 477 -29.15 -1.79 -17.63
CA THR A 477 -28.84 -1.36 -18.99
C THR A 477 -28.35 0.07 -19.01
N THR A 478 -27.46 0.38 -19.96
CA THR A 478 -26.98 1.74 -20.19
C THR A 478 -27.51 2.22 -21.53
N GLU A 479 -28.24 3.33 -21.53
CA GLU A 479 -28.75 4.01 -22.74
C GLU A 479 -28.18 5.43 -22.75
N GLY A 480 -27.24 5.71 -23.66
CA GLY A 480 -26.48 6.96 -23.65
C GLY A 480 -25.72 7.16 -22.33
N ASN A 481 -25.99 8.26 -21.63
CA ASN A 481 -25.37 8.57 -20.34
C ASN A 481 -26.18 8.08 -19.13
N ALA A 482 -27.38 7.52 -19.32
CA ALA A 482 -28.23 7.05 -18.24
C ALA A 482 -28.05 5.55 -18.00
N TYR A 483 -27.91 5.16 -16.73
CA TYR A 483 -27.94 3.77 -16.29
C TYR A 483 -29.27 3.48 -15.61
N ARG A 484 -29.96 2.43 -16.07
CA ARG A 484 -31.27 2.01 -15.56
C ARG A 484 -31.19 0.63 -14.92
N TRP A 485 -31.82 0.50 -13.75
CA TRP A 485 -31.94 -0.77 -13.05
C TRP A 485 -33.24 -0.82 -12.25
N MET A 486 -34.13 -1.78 -12.55
CA MET A 486 -35.40 -2.00 -11.84
C MET A 486 -36.24 -0.73 -11.59
N GLY A 487 -36.33 0.16 -12.59
CA GLY A 487 -37.09 1.41 -12.51
C GLY A 487 -36.35 2.59 -11.85
N LEU A 488 -35.13 2.38 -11.32
CA LEU A 488 -34.22 3.45 -10.90
C LEU A 488 -33.36 3.89 -12.09
N GLU A 489 -33.06 5.18 -12.16
CA GLU A 489 -32.19 5.78 -13.18
C GLU A 489 -31.14 6.68 -12.53
N THR A 490 -29.91 6.67 -13.05
CA THR A 490 -28.87 7.63 -12.68
C THR A 490 -28.05 8.03 -13.91
N THR A 491 -27.64 9.29 -13.95
CA THR A 491 -26.66 9.81 -14.92
C THR A 491 -25.26 9.91 -14.32
N GLU A 492 -25.12 9.73 -13.01
CA GLU A 492 -23.83 9.74 -12.33
C GLU A 492 -22.91 8.63 -12.86
N LEU A 493 -21.60 8.87 -12.75
CA LEU A 493 -20.58 7.90 -13.11
C LEU A 493 -19.48 7.91 -12.07
N ASN A 494 -19.28 6.77 -11.41
CA ASN A 494 -18.08 6.51 -10.64
C ASN A 494 -17.04 5.87 -11.56
N LEU A 495 -15.93 6.58 -11.78
CA LEU A 495 -14.88 6.17 -12.72
C LEU A 495 -14.08 4.93 -12.27
N GLY A 496 -14.24 4.45 -11.03
CA GLY A 496 -13.45 3.35 -10.49
C GLY A 496 -13.46 2.09 -11.37
N ARG A 497 -14.64 1.63 -11.82
CA ARG A 497 -14.74 0.44 -12.68
C ARG A 497 -14.13 0.65 -14.06
N SER A 498 -14.37 1.79 -14.69
CA SER A 498 -13.78 2.11 -16.00
C SER A 498 -12.27 2.25 -15.92
N TRP A 499 -11.76 2.76 -14.81
CA TRP A 499 -10.31 2.88 -14.58
C TRP A 499 -9.66 1.51 -14.35
N VAL A 500 -10.32 0.60 -13.61
CA VAL A 500 -9.87 -0.81 -13.53
C VAL A 500 -9.78 -1.42 -14.93
N ARG A 501 -10.81 -1.24 -15.75
CA ARG A 501 -10.81 -1.76 -17.13
C ARG A 501 -9.66 -1.17 -17.94
N TRP A 502 -9.48 0.16 -17.92
CA TRP A 502 -8.37 0.85 -18.58
C TRP A 502 -7.01 0.27 -18.14
N ASN A 503 -6.78 0.14 -16.84
CA ASN A 503 -5.50 -0.34 -16.34
C ASN A 503 -5.26 -1.81 -16.70
N PHE A 504 -6.26 -2.69 -16.50
CA PHE A 504 -6.07 -4.14 -16.59
C PHE A 504 -6.36 -4.76 -17.96
N GLU A 505 -7.01 -4.06 -18.88
CA GLU A 505 -6.92 -4.38 -20.30
C GLU A 505 -5.45 -4.34 -20.75
N GLY A 506 -4.64 -3.50 -20.12
CA GLY A 506 -3.18 -3.51 -20.24
C GLY A 506 -2.65 -2.70 -21.43
N TYR A 507 -1.32 -2.67 -21.55
CA TYR A 507 -0.63 -2.00 -22.64
C TYR A 507 -0.99 -2.62 -24.00
N GLU A 508 -1.09 -3.94 -24.06
CA GLU A 508 -1.25 -4.73 -25.29
C GLU A 508 -2.59 -4.50 -26.00
N ASN A 509 -3.60 -4.03 -25.26
CA ASN A 509 -4.92 -3.73 -25.79
C ASN A 509 -5.12 -2.23 -26.08
N ARG A 510 -4.09 -1.39 -25.89
CA ARG A 510 -4.19 0.03 -26.26
C ARG A 510 -4.16 0.15 -27.77
N VAL A 511 -5.22 0.72 -28.32
CA VAL A 511 -5.34 1.00 -29.76
C VAL A 511 -5.15 2.50 -29.96
N GLY A 512 -4.27 2.87 -30.89
CA GLY A 512 -4.09 4.26 -31.29
C GLY A 512 -5.32 4.84 -31.99
N ASP A 513 -5.37 6.15 -32.11
CA ASP A 513 -6.41 6.85 -32.86
C ASP A 513 -5.82 7.53 -34.12
N ALA A 514 -6.60 8.42 -34.75
CA ALA A 514 -6.15 9.14 -35.95
C ALA A 514 -4.89 10.01 -35.74
N SER A 515 -4.52 10.29 -34.48
CA SER A 515 -3.30 11.02 -34.10
C SER A 515 -2.12 10.10 -33.76
N GLY A 516 -2.30 8.77 -33.85
CA GLY A 516 -1.29 7.76 -33.53
C GLY A 516 -1.49 7.12 -32.16
N GLY A 517 -0.47 6.40 -31.68
CA GLY A 517 -0.46 5.77 -30.35
C GLY A 517 -0.80 4.29 -30.31
N GLY A 518 -1.08 3.80 -29.10
CA GLY A 518 -1.38 2.40 -28.84
C GLY A 518 -0.16 1.49 -28.74
N TRP A 519 -0.42 0.20 -28.53
CA TRP A 519 0.60 -0.84 -28.30
C TRP A 519 1.56 -0.98 -29.47
N GLU A 520 1.05 -0.97 -30.69
CA GLU A 520 1.83 -1.22 -31.90
C GLU A 520 2.91 -0.16 -32.11
N GLU A 521 2.56 1.12 -31.95
CA GLU A 521 3.52 2.23 -32.04
C GLU A 521 4.55 2.17 -30.90
N LYS A 522 4.11 1.90 -29.66
CA LYS A 522 5.04 1.73 -28.52
C LYS A 522 6.01 0.57 -28.75
N ARG A 523 5.50 -0.59 -29.20
CA ARG A 523 6.30 -1.79 -29.45
C ARG A 523 7.29 -1.56 -30.59
N ALA A 524 6.89 -0.85 -31.65
CA ALA A 524 7.78 -0.48 -32.73
C ALA A 524 8.91 0.43 -32.27
N LEU A 525 8.64 1.40 -31.37
CA LEU A 525 9.70 2.22 -30.78
C LEU A 525 10.68 1.39 -29.93
N VAL A 526 10.15 0.50 -29.08
CA VAL A 526 10.99 -0.42 -28.28
C VAL A 526 11.89 -1.25 -29.20
N ALA A 527 11.33 -1.87 -30.23
CA ALA A 527 12.07 -2.70 -31.17
C ALA A 527 13.17 -1.90 -31.91
N GLU A 528 12.87 -0.67 -32.34
CA GLU A 528 13.85 0.20 -32.98
C GLU A 528 15.01 0.54 -32.03
N MET A 529 14.72 0.88 -30.77
CA MET A 529 15.75 1.16 -29.77
C MET A 529 16.62 -0.08 -29.47
N THR A 530 16.01 -1.27 -29.40
CA THR A 530 16.73 -2.55 -29.26
C THR A 530 17.66 -2.82 -30.44
N ALA A 531 17.18 -2.55 -31.67
CA ALA A 531 17.96 -2.70 -32.89
C ALA A 531 19.14 -1.71 -32.94
N LEU A 532 18.91 -0.44 -32.61
CA LEU A 532 19.97 0.58 -32.50
C LEU A 532 21.05 0.20 -31.50
N ALA A 533 20.66 -0.43 -30.39
CA ALA A 533 21.60 -0.89 -29.38
C ALA A 533 22.34 -2.20 -29.75
N GLY A 534 21.97 -2.86 -30.85
CA GLY A 534 22.62 -4.08 -31.34
C GLY A 534 22.31 -5.36 -30.55
N VAL A 535 21.24 -5.36 -29.75
CA VAL A 535 20.89 -6.43 -28.78
C VAL A 535 20.54 -7.77 -29.47
N ASP A 536 19.99 -7.75 -30.69
CA ASP A 536 19.53 -8.94 -31.41
C ASP A 536 20.64 -9.78 -32.08
N SER A 537 21.90 -9.33 -32.04
CA SER A 537 22.98 -9.91 -32.84
C SER A 537 23.76 -11.04 -32.16
N ASP A 538 23.83 -11.07 -30.82
CA ASP A 538 24.64 -12.03 -30.06
C ASP A 538 24.28 -12.00 -28.54
N PRO A 539 23.84 -13.12 -27.93
CA PRO A 539 23.54 -13.18 -26.49
C PRO A 539 24.76 -12.97 -25.57
N ASP A 540 26.00 -13.10 -26.08
CA ASP A 540 27.22 -12.78 -25.33
C ASP A 540 27.67 -11.29 -25.49
N HIS A 541 27.10 -10.53 -26.44
CA HIS A 541 27.42 -9.11 -26.68
C HIS A 541 26.89 -8.15 -25.62
N HIS A 542 26.05 -8.61 -24.69
CA HIS A 542 25.58 -7.80 -23.56
C HIS A 542 26.73 -7.32 -22.66
N ARG A 543 27.94 -7.87 -22.82
CA ARG A 543 29.12 -7.53 -22.03
C ARG A 543 29.94 -6.35 -22.54
N ASP A 544 29.83 -6.00 -23.82
CA ASP A 544 30.66 -4.93 -24.41
C ASP A 544 29.90 -3.59 -24.54
N GLY A 545 28.57 -3.58 -24.33
CA GLY A 545 27.76 -2.37 -24.08
C GLY A 545 27.76 -1.29 -25.17
N SER A 546 28.31 -1.57 -26.36
CA SER A 546 28.67 -0.54 -27.35
C SER A 546 27.48 0.27 -27.92
N GLY A 547 26.25 -0.27 -27.83
CA GLY A 547 25.01 0.39 -28.25
C GLY A 547 24.04 0.80 -27.13
N CYS A 548 24.20 0.27 -25.91
CA CYS A 548 23.29 0.58 -24.80
C CYS A 548 23.46 2.03 -24.31
N GLY A 549 22.46 2.54 -23.58
CA GLY A 549 22.49 3.90 -23.07
C GLY A 549 21.14 4.40 -22.59
N ARG A 550 21.14 5.57 -21.95
CA ARG A 550 19.92 6.18 -21.41
C ARG A 550 19.20 6.98 -22.49
N LEU A 551 17.87 6.94 -22.46
CA LEU A 551 16.98 7.74 -23.27
C LEU A 551 16.31 8.83 -22.43
N MET A 552 16.29 10.04 -22.98
CA MET A 552 15.30 11.06 -22.65
C MET A 552 14.32 11.18 -23.83
N TRP A 553 13.02 11.19 -23.55
CA TRP A 553 12.01 11.49 -24.57
C TRP A 553 11.37 12.84 -24.32
N GLU A 554 10.88 13.44 -25.39
CA GLU A 554 9.94 14.56 -25.31
C GLU A 554 8.64 14.10 -24.64
N TYR A 555 8.28 14.74 -23.52
CA TYR A 555 7.03 14.50 -22.83
C TYR A 555 5.85 15.20 -23.53
N GLY A 556 4.70 14.53 -23.53
CA GLY A 556 3.41 15.11 -23.90
C GLY A 556 2.26 14.39 -23.18
N SER A 557 1.23 15.13 -22.76
CA SER A 557 0.06 14.55 -22.08
C SER A 557 -0.74 13.58 -22.97
N GLU A 558 -0.67 13.78 -24.28
CA GLU A 558 -1.23 12.94 -25.34
C GLU A 558 -0.64 11.53 -25.36
N LEU A 559 0.54 11.32 -24.77
CA LEU A 559 1.16 10.01 -24.63
C LEU A 559 0.32 9.06 -23.76
N VAL A 560 -0.70 9.56 -23.07
CA VAL A 560 -1.76 8.74 -22.45
C VAL A 560 -2.40 7.74 -23.45
N ARG A 561 -2.28 7.96 -24.76
CA ARG A 561 -2.63 6.99 -25.82
C ARG A 561 -1.89 5.65 -25.73
N TYR A 562 -0.75 5.58 -25.03
CA TYR A 562 -0.06 4.33 -24.69
C TYR A 562 -0.60 3.69 -23.39
N GLY A 563 -1.62 4.27 -22.78
CA GLY A 563 -2.20 3.87 -21.49
C GLY A 563 -1.81 4.79 -20.32
N THR A 564 -0.63 5.43 -20.38
CA THR A 564 -0.15 6.44 -19.42
C THR A 564 0.88 7.32 -20.11
N PRO A 565 0.96 8.64 -19.83
CA PRO A 565 1.94 9.52 -20.47
C PRO A 565 3.40 9.13 -20.17
N MET A 566 3.63 8.36 -19.10
CA MET A 566 4.95 7.89 -18.69
C MET A 566 5.28 6.49 -19.25
N ALA A 567 4.58 5.99 -20.26
CA ALA A 567 4.68 4.60 -20.71
C ALA A 567 6.11 4.15 -21.13
N LEU A 568 6.97 5.10 -21.52
CA LEU A 568 8.36 4.87 -21.92
C LEU A 568 9.31 4.68 -20.73
N MET A 569 8.88 4.93 -19.49
CA MET A 569 9.65 4.54 -18.30
C MET A 569 9.89 3.03 -18.20
N LEU A 570 9.08 2.23 -18.92
CA LEU A 570 9.26 0.78 -19.01
C LEU A 570 10.25 0.35 -20.11
N LEU A 571 10.91 1.26 -20.82
CA LEU A 571 11.94 0.89 -21.80
C LEU A 571 12.99 -0.08 -21.22
N PRO A 572 13.52 0.13 -20.00
CA PRO A 572 14.44 -0.84 -19.40
C PRO A 572 13.82 -2.22 -19.25
N HIS A 573 12.53 -2.31 -18.89
CA HIS A 573 11.82 -3.57 -18.76
C HIS A 573 11.65 -4.30 -20.11
N TRP A 574 11.44 -3.57 -21.20
CA TRP A 574 11.24 -4.17 -22.53
C TRP A 574 12.53 -4.39 -23.33
N THR A 575 13.66 -3.87 -22.85
CA THR A 575 14.98 -3.95 -23.50
C THR A 575 16.01 -4.66 -22.61
N ASP A 576 15.56 -5.43 -21.62
CA ASP A 576 16.39 -6.17 -20.67
C ASP A 576 17.50 -5.31 -20.01
N GLY A 577 17.15 -4.07 -19.67
CA GLY A 577 18.04 -3.10 -19.00
C GLY A 577 19.00 -2.36 -19.93
N CYS A 578 19.04 -2.66 -21.24
CA CYS A 578 19.98 -2.01 -22.15
C CYS A 578 19.65 -0.54 -22.41
N ILE A 579 18.36 -0.20 -22.55
CA ILE A 579 17.91 1.18 -22.71
C ILE A 579 17.35 1.70 -21.39
N GLY A 580 18.20 2.45 -20.68
CA GLY A 580 17.82 3.19 -19.48
C GLY A 580 16.82 4.31 -19.81
N SER A 581 16.03 4.73 -18.84
CA SER A 581 15.05 5.81 -18.95
C SER A 581 15.40 6.95 -18.01
N MET A 582 15.39 8.20 -18.48
CA MET A 582 15.60 9.33 -17.58
C MET A 582 14.39 9.67 -16.72
N GLU A 583 13.20 9.17 -17.06
CA GLU A 583 11.99 9.25 -16.23
C GLU A 583 11.69 7.89 -15.58
N GLY A 584 11.05 7.89 -14.43
CA GLY A 584 10.67 6.70 -13.67
C GLY A 584 9.45 7.01 -12.81
N LEU A 585 8.98 6.04 -12.02
CA LEU A 585 7.88 6.30 -11.08
C LEU A 585 8.36 6.74 -9.70
N TYR A 586 9.46 6.18 -9.19
CA TYR A 586 9.85 6.38 -7.80
C TYR A 586 10.57 7.72 -7.59
N PHE A 587 9.83 8.82 -7.79
CA PHE A 587 10.32 10.20 -7.74
C PHE A 587 11.02 10.53 -6.44
N GLU A 588 10.49 10.08 -5.30
CA GLU A 588 11.09 10.33 -3.98
C GLU A 588 12.31 9.43 -3.69
N ALA A 589 12.52 8.37 -4.47
CA ALA A 589 13.59 7.41 -4.24
C ALA A 589 14.92 7.79 -4.90
N SER A 590 14.95 8.80 -5.78
CA SER A 590 16.17 9.29 -6.42
C SER A 590 16.34 10.79 -6.21
N THR A 591 17.50 11.19 -5.68
CA THR A 591 17.90 12.60 -5.61
C THR A 591 18.28 13.20 -6.97
N THR A 592 18.25 12.40 -8.04
CA THR A 592 18.45 12.85 -9.43
C THR A 592 17.13 13.27 -10.11
N THR A 593 15.98 12.90 -9.54
CA THR A 593 14.64 13.25 -10.08
C THR A 593 14.44 14.74 -10.39
N PRO A 594 14.87 15.70 -9.55
CA PRO A 594 14.68 17.14 -9.84
C PRO A 594 15.33 17.56 -11.16
N TYR A 595 16.54 17.07 -11.42
CA TYR A 595 17.28 17.41 -12.64
C TYR A 595 16.64 16.80 -13.88
N HIS A 596 16.07 15.58 -13.77
CA HIS A 596 15.27 15.03 -14.86
C HIS A 596 14.13 15.97 -15.25
N PHE A 597 13.36 16.51 -14.29
CA PHE A 597 12.26 17.41 -14.62
C PHE A 597 12.72 18.75 -15.22
N LEU A 598 13.89 19.27 -14.82
CA LEU A 598 14.50 20.43 -15.46
C LEU A 598 14.77 20.16 -16.95
N VAL A 599 15.43 19.02 -17.25
CA VAL A 599 15.76 18.63 -18.62
C VAL A 599 14.51 18.26 -19.44
N GLN A 600 13.53 17.59 -18.84
CA GLN A 600 12.23 17.31 -19.49
C GLN A 600 11.55 18.62 -19.90
N SER A 601 11.64 19.67 -19.07
CA SER A 601 11.06 20.99 -19.36
C SER A 601 11.75 21.72 -20.53
N GLU A 602 13.04 21.49 -20.72
CA GLU A 602 13.85 22.09 -21.80
C GLU A 602 13.66 21.33 -23.13
N LEU A 603 13.41 20.02 -23.08
CA LEU A 603 13.33 19.15 -24.25
C LEU A 603 11.91 18.78 -24.68
N SER A 604 10.89 19.33 -24.02
CA SER A 604 9.49 19.09 -24.36
C SER A 604 8.75 20.38 -24.62
N VAL A 605 8.00 20.43 -25.72
CA VAL A 605 7.18 21.62 -26.04
C VAL A 605 6.06 21.82 -25.00
N SER A 606 5.53 20.73 -24.45
CA SER A 606 4.47 20.74 -23.42
C SER A 606 4.83 19.86 -22.22
N PRO A 607 5.77 20.28 -21.35
CA PRO A 607 6.31 19.44 -20.27
C PRO A 607 5.34 19.26 -19.09
N SER A 608 5.59 18.26 -18.25
CA SER A 608 4.76 17.97 -17.07
C SER A 608 5.00 18.90 -15.88
N ARG A 609 6.29 19.22 -15.61
CA ARG A 609 6.75 20.00 -14.44
C ARG A 609 6.20 19.48 -13.11
N ALA A 610 6.22 18.16 -12.91
CA ALA A 610 5.54 17.50 -11.79
C ALA A 610 6.12 17.87 -10.40
N GLN A 611 7.44 18.04 -10.28
CA GLN A 611 8.07 18.51 -9.04
C GLN A 611 7.91 20.04 -8.90
N ARG A 612 7.47 20.51 -7.73
CA ARG A 612 7.24 21.95 -7.50
C ARG A 612 8.51 22.66 -7.03
N GLY A 613 8.52 23.98 -7.13
CA GLY A 613 9.59 24.81 -6.59
C GLY A 613 10.91 24.82 -7.40
N LEU A 614 10.95 24.16 -8.56
CA LEU A 614 12.13 24.17 -9.43
C LEU A 614 12.15 25.36 -10.40
N PRO A 615 13.34 25.89 -10.75
CA PRO A 615 13.49 26.99 -11.71
C PRO A 615 13.39 26.48 -13.15
N TYR A 616 12.18 26.08 -13.57
CA TYR A 616 11.94 25.55 -14.91
C TYR A 616 12.19 26.59 -16.01
N ARG A 617 12.87 26.16 -17.07
CA ARG A 617 12.91 26.87 -18.36
C ARG A 617 11.79 26.39 -19.27
N GLY A 618 11.49 27.17 -20.31
CA GLY A 618 10.67 26.69 -21.42
C GLY A 618 11.44 25.71 -22.30
N PHE A 619 10.90 25.39 -23.47
CA PHE A 619 11.63 24.65 -24.49
C PHE A 619 12.90 25.41 -24.89
N ASP A 620 14.06 24.77 -24.70
CA ASP A 620 15.40 25.30 -24.93
C ASP A 620 16.32 24.11 -25.26
N LEU A 621 16.47 23.84 -26.57
CA LEU A 621 17.17 22.65 -27.04
C LEU A 621 18.66 22.70 -26.70
N ASP A 622 19.30 23.86 -26.77
CA ASP A 622 20.74 24.02 -26.50
C ASP A 622 21.05 23.70 -25.02
N ALA A 623 20.26 24.27 -24.10
CA ALA A 623 20.38 23.96 -22.67
C ALA A 623 20.06 22.49 -22.39
N GLY A 624 19.01 21.95 -23.02
CA GLY A 624 18.63 20.56 -22.89
C GLY A 624 19.75 19.60 -23.30
N ILE A 625 20.41 19.82 -24.45
CA ILE A 625 21.52 18.99 -24.93
C ILE A 625 22.72 19.06 -23.98
N ASP A 626 23.06 20.24 -23.47
CA ASP A 626 24.11 20.38 -22.47
C ASP A 626 23.81 19.56 -21.21
N HIS A 627 22.58 19.65 -20.70
CA HIS A 627 22.16 18.88 -19.54
C HIS A 627 22.06 17.37 -19.80
N LEU A 628 21.70 16.92 -21.01
CA LEU A 628 21.77 15.51 -21.41
C LEU A 628 23.20 14.97 -21.29
N ARG A 629 24.20 15.75 -21.74
CA ARG A 629 25.63 15.39 -21.60
C ARG A 629 26.07 15.35 -20.14
N GLN A 630 25.63 16.29 -19.32
CA GLN A 630 25.92 16.28 -17.88
C GLN A 630 25.36 15.02 -17.20
N LEU A 631 24.16 14.56 -17.59
CA LEU A 631 23.51 13.38 -17.03
C LEU A 631 23.89 12.05 -17.72
N GLY A 632 24.74 12.10 -18.75
CA GLY A 632 25.21 10.90 -19.45
C GLY A 632 24.10 10.23 -20.27
N VAL A 633 23.23 11.03 -20.88
CA VAL A 633 22.12 10.55 -21.70
C VAL A 633 22.56 10.45 -23.15
N ARG A 634 22.41 9.25 -23.72
CA ARG A 634 22.87 8.94 -25.08
C ARG A 634 21.85 9.31 -26.13
N TRP A 635 20.59 9.03 -25.84
CA TRP A 635 19.51 9.09 -26.79
C TRP A 635 18.53 10.20 -26.41
N TYR A 636 18.11 10.98 -27.41
CA TYR A 636 16.98 11.90 -27.32
C TYR A 636 15.93 11.50 -28.36
N SER A 637 14.69 11.27 -27.93
CA SER A 637 13.57 10.99 -28.84
C SER A 637 12.55 12.12 -28.80
N ALA A 638 12.34 12.77 -29.94
CA ALA A 638 11.37 13.85 -30.10
C ALA A 638 10.23 13.43 -31.03
N PHE A 639 9.05 14.01 -30.87
CA PHE A 639 7.91 13.76 -31.75
C PHE A 639 7.18 15.02 -32.23
N SER A 640 7.33 16.15 -31.54
CA SER A 640 6.71 17.40 -31.96
C SER A 640 7.47 18.01 -33.14
N ASP A 641 6.70 18.64 -34.04
CA ASP A 641 7.25 19.29 -35.23
C ASP A 641 8.32 20.33 -34.90
N GLN A 642 8.18 21.04 -33.78
CA GLN A 642 9.18 22.02 -33.34
C GLN A 642 10.46 21.32 -32.88
N ALA A 643 10.37 20.38 -31.94
CA ALA A 643 11.53 19.70 -31.37
C ALA A 643 12.32 18.94 -32.43
N VAL A 644 11.63 18.23 -33.33
CA VAL A 644 12.27 17.48 -34.42
C VAL A 644 12.99 18.40 -35.41
N ARG A 645 12.38 19.54 -35.79
CA ARG A 645 13.03 20.48 -36.73
C ARG A 645 14.28 21.11 -36.12
N GLU A 646 14.21 21.55 -34.86
CA GLU A 646 15.34 22.15 -34.17
C GLU A 646 16.45 21.11 -33.93
N ALA A 647 16.10 19.88 -33.53
CA ALA A 647 17.04 18.79 -33.34
C ALA A 647 17.79 18.39 -34.63
N ARG A 648 17.09 18.31 -35.77
CA ARG A 648 17.71 18.06 -37.09
C ARG A 648 18.69 19.14 -37.52
N ALA A 649 18.51 20.37 -37.05
CA ALA A 649 19.38 21.49 -37.38
C ALA A 649 20.56 21.65 -36.40
N HIS A 650 20.55 20.94 -35.27
CA HIS A 650 21.52 21.11 -34.20
C HIS A 650 22.79 20.27 -34.46
N PRO A 651 24.01 20.84 -34.39
CA PRO A 651 25.25 20.14 -34.75
C PRO A 651 25.62 18.97 -33.82
N ASP A 652 25.14 19.00 -32.59
CA ASP A 652 25.43 17.98 -31.57
C ASP A 652 24.43 16.82 -31.52
N LEU A 653 23.43 16.82 -32.40
CA LEU A 653 22.44 15.75 -32.51
C LEU A 653 22.56 15.08 -33.87
N VAL A 654 22.67 13.75 -33.87
CA VAL A 654 22.67 12.95 -35.10
C VAL A 654 21.41 12.13 -35.13
N GLU A 655 20.55 12.36 -36.13
CA GLU A 655 19.39 11.51 -36.36
C GLU A 655 19.86 10.12 -36.77
N VAL A 656 19.53 9.11 -35.96
CA VAL A 656 19.94 7.72 -36.18
C VAL A 656 18.81 6.83 -36.66
N ALA A 657 17.56 7.18 -36.34
CA ALA A 657 16.38 6.40 -36.69
C ALA A 657 15.08 7.20 -36.56
N SER A 658 14.00 6.62 -37.05
CA SER A 658 12.64 7.10 -36.85
C SER A 658 11.69 5.91 -36.65
N SER A 659 10.77 6.01 -35.69
CA SER A 659 9.77 4.97 -35.43
C SER A 659 8.40 5.59 -35.13
N GLY A 660 7.47 5.45 -36.08
CA GLY A 660 6.17 6.14 -36.02
C GLY A 660 6.37 7.66 -35.95
N PRO A 661 5.83 8.36 -34.93
CA PRO A 661 6.00 9.80 -34.75
C PRO A 661 7.36 10.17 -34.13
N TRP A 662 8.12 9.20 -33.62
CA TRP A 662 9.38 9.46 -32.92
C TRP A 662 10.53 9.58 -33.91
N THR A 663 11.31 10.66 -33.78
CA THR A 663 12.63 10.80 -34.38
C THR A 663 13.68 10.65 -33.28
N ILE A 664 14.64 9.75 -33.48
CA ILE A 664 15.62 9.34 -32.47
C ILE A 664 16.97 9.94 -32.84
N PHE A 665 17.57 10.65 -31.89
CA PHE A 665 18.85 11.32 -32.04
C PHE A 665 19.90 10.76 -31.07
N GLU A 666 21.13 10.58 -31.55
CA GLU A 666 22.30 10.35 -30.70
C GLU A 666 22.89 11.70 -30.25
N VAL A 667 23.12 11.84 -28.95
CA VAL A 667 23.76 13.01 -28.33
C VAL A 667 25.28 12.88 -28.45
N GLN A 668 25.89 13.72 -29.29
CA GLN A 668 27.33 13.69 -29.52
C GLN A 668 28.12 14.17 -28.30
N GLY A 669 29.35 13.66 -28.14
CA GLY A 669 30.26 14.09 -27.06
C GLY A 669 29.84 13.67 -25.65
N MET A 670 28.90 12.75 -25.53
CA MET A 670 28.51 12.17 -24.24
C MET A 670 29.46 11.01 -23.87
N ALA A 671 29.91 10.99 -22.61
CA ALA A 671 30.64 9.87 -22.03
C ALA A 671 30.06 9.53 -20.65
N LEU A 672 29.85 8.24 -20.35
CA LEU A 672 29.34 7.82 -19.05
C LEU A 672 30.34 8.09 -17.91
N VAL A 673 31.63 7.85 -18.19
CA VAL A 673 32.74 8.12 -17.28
C VAL A 673 33.77 8.97 -18.01
N SER A 674 34.19 10.08 -17.41
CA SER A 674 35.17 10.99 -18.02
C SER A 674 36.09 11.61 -16.97
N ALA A 675 37.37 11.76 -17.30
CA ALA A 675 38.28 12.58 -16.50
C ALA A 675 37.79 14.03 -16.47
N LEU A 676 37.94 14.70 -15.33
CA LEU A 676 37.59 16.10 -15.18
C LEU A 676 38.70 17.00 -15.72
N GLU A 677 38.30 18.06 -16.42
CA GLU A 677 39.21 19.08 -16.94
C GLU A 677 39.60 20.13 -15.90
N VAL A 678 38.78 20.28 -14.85
CA VAL A 678 38.97 21.25 -13.78
C VAL A 678 38.82 20.59 -12.40
N GLU A 679 39.60 21.07 -11.43
CA GLU A 679 39.56 20.59 -10.05
C GLU A 679 38.16 20.84 -9.45
N PRO A 680 37.49 19.80 -8.92
CA PRO A 680 36.24 19.97 -8.19
C PRO A 680 36.41 20.91 -6.99
N ALA A 681 35.34 21.61 -6.63
CA ALA A 681 35.28 22.37 -5.39
C ALA A 681 34.36 21.68 -4.37
N VAL A 682 34.75 21.70 -3.10
CA VAL A 682 33.95 21.16 -2.00
C VAL A 682 33.05 22.26 -1.46
N PHE A 683 31.76 22.00 -1.30
CA PHE A 683 30.90 22.91 -0.54
C PHE A 683 31.34 22.95 0.92
N GLU A 684 31.55 24.15 1.45
CA GLU A 684 31.91 24.34 2.87
C GLU A 684 30.69 24.26 3.80
N ASP A 685 29.52 24.66 3.29
CA ASP A 685 28.29 24.96 4.03
C ASP A 685 27.08 24.09 3.61
N VAL A 686 27.27 23.13 2.69
CA VAL A 686 26.20 22.27 2.17
C VAL A 686 26.42 20.82 2.59
N ASP A 687 25.37 20.18 3.09
CA ASP A 687 25.34 18.75 3.40
C ASP A 687 24.40 17.98 2.47
N HIS A 688 24.13 16.71 2.80
CA HIS A 688 23.27 15.87 1.96
C HIS A 688 21.79 16.29 1.99
N GLU A 689 21.30 16.83 3.10
CA GLU A 689 19.90 17.21 3.33
C GLU A 689 19.54 18.50 2.57
N ASP A 690 20.42 19.51 2.60
CA ASP A 690 20.21 20.82 1.98
C ASP A 690 20.80 20.95 0.56
N TRP A 691 21.23 19.83 -0.03
CA TRP A 691 21.92 19.75 -1.33
C TRP A 691 21.17 20.35 -2.53
N LEU A 692 19.84 20.26 -2.55
CA LEU A 692 19.05 20.44 -3.76
C LEU A 692 19.24 21.82 -4.40
N ASN A 693 19.05 22.89 -3.64
CA ASN A 693 19.04 24.24 -4.20
C ASN A 693 20.43 24.68 -4.72
N PRO A 694 21.53 24.55 -3.93
CA PRO A 694 22.86 24.88 -4.43
C PRO A 694 23.27 24.05 -5.64
N SER A 695 22.93 22.75 -5.64
CA SER A 695 23.27 21.86 -6.75
C SER A 695 22.48 22.17 -8.03
N VAL A 696 21.20 22.53 -7.90
CA VAL A 696 20.38 23.01 -9.05
C VAL A 696 20.97 24.28 -9.64
N GLU A 697 21.45 25.21 -8.82
CA GLU A 697 22.09 26.43 -9.32
C GLU A 697 23.34 26.12 -10.16
N VAL A 698 24.20 25.21 -9.67
CA VAL A 698 25.39 24.75 -10.40
C VAL A 698 24.99 24.07 -11.71
N PHE A 699 24.03 23.14 -11.67
CA PHE A 699 23.57 22.40 -12.84
C PHE A 699 23.07 23.33 -13.95
N GLN A 700 22.26 24.32 -13.58
CA GLN A 700 21.65 25.29 -14.50
C GLN A 700 22.66 26.21 -15.20
N ARG A 701 23.90 26.33 -14.70
CA ARG A 701 24.98 27.08 -15.37
C ARG A 701 25.60 26.31 -16.56
N GLY A 702 25.24 25.05 -16.72
CA GLY A 702 25.70 24.20 -17.81
C GLY A 702 27.05 23.53 -17.55
N SER A 703 27.56 22.80 -18.55
CA SER A 703 28.83 22.03 -18.48
C SER A 703 30.07 22.88 -18.20
N THR A 704 29.97 24.20 -18.36
CA THR A 704 31.03 25.14 -18.00
C THR A 704 31.14 25.39 -16.50
N ALA A 705 30.21 24.94 -15.66
CA ALA A 705 30.32 25.08 -14.22
C ALA A 705 31.46 24.20 -13.66
N VAL A 706 32.13 24.66 -12.59
CA VAL A 706 33.07 23.80 -11.84
C VAL A 706 32.24 22.79 -11.05
N PRO A 707 32.48 21.47 -11.19
CA PRO A 707 31.77 20.47 -10.42
C PRO A 707 31.91 20.72 -8.91
N ARG A 708 30.79 20.72 -8.19
CA ARG A 708 30.78 20.86 -6.73
C ARG A 708 30.56 19.52 -6.06
N THR A 709 31.14 19.32 -4.88
CA THR A 709 31.12 18.03 -4.16
C THR A 709 30.82 18.18 -2.67
N ILE A 710 30.28 17.12 -2.05
CA ILE A 710 30.25 16.95 -0.59
C ILE A 710 31.45 16.10 -0.19
N GLY A 711 32.39 16.72 0.53
CA GLY A 711 33.67 16.10 0.87
C GLY A 711 34.61 15.99 -0.34
N GLY A 712 35.84 15.58 -0.08
CA GLY A 712 36.88 15.49 -1.09
C GLY A 712 38.28 15.47 -0.47
N PRO A 713 39.34 15.24 -1.27
CA PRO A 713 40.73 15.45 -0.87
C PRO A 713 40.95 16.81 -0.21
N ALA A 714 41.82 16.85 0.80
CA ALA A 714 42.07 18.08 1.54
C ALA A 714 42.69 19.22 0.70
N SER A 715 43.31 18.86 -0.43
CA SER A 715 43.91 19.78 -1.40
C SER A 715 42.91 20.53 -2.27
N TRP A 716 41.69 20.00 -2.44
CA TRP A 716 40.66 20.70 -3.22
C TRP A 716 40.23 21.98 -2.51
N GLN A 717 39.87 22.98 -3.31
CA GLN A 717 39.28 24.21 -2.80
C GLN A 717 37.97 23.92 -2.05
N ARG A 718 37.79 24.58 -0.91
CA ARG A 718 36.54 24.64 -0.16
C ARG A 718 35.98 26.02 -0.33
N VAL A 719 34.74 26.11 -0.79
CA VAL A 719 34.10 27.36 -1.18
C VAL A 719 32.67 27.31 -0.67
N ALA A 720 32.14 28.44 -0.21
CA ALA A 720 30.74 28.56 0.19
C ALA A 720 29.81 28.32 -1.02
N SER A 721 28.52 28.09 -0.76
CA SER A 721 27.53 27.80 -1.81
C SER A 721 27.20 28.99 -2.69
N ASP A 722 27.31 30.21 -2.17
CA ASP A 722 27.05 31.48 -2.84
C ASP A 722 28.30 32.08 -3.54
N GLU A 723 29.44 31.43 -3.43
CA GLU A 723 30.72 31.85 -4.02
C GLU A 723 31.15 30.96 -5.19
N ASP A 724 31.71 31.60 -6.22
CA ASP A 724 32.24 30.92 -7.39
C ASP A 724 33.66 30.39 -7.13
N PRO A 725 33.90 29.10 -7.38
CA PRO A 725 35.23 28.50 -7.22
C PRO A 725 36.16 28.91 -8.37
N GLU A 726 37.46 28.94 -8.09
CA GLU A 726 38.48 29.16 -9.10
C GLU A 726 38.53 27.98 -10.08
N ARG A 727 38.53 28.23 -11.39
CA ARG A 727 38.78 27.18 -12.40
C ARG A 727 40.26 26.79 -12.41
N ARG A 728 40.60 25.72 -11.68
CA ARG A 728 41.96 25.14 -11.68
C ARG A 728 42.03 23.99 -12.67
N VAL A 729 42.75 24.19 -13.77
CA VAL A 729 42.89 23.19 -14.84
C VAL A 729 43.65 21.97 -14.34
N LEU A 730 43.13 20.79 -14.64
CA LEU A 730 43.75 19.50 -14.33
C LEU A 730 44.58 19.00 -15.51
N PRO A 731 45.57 18.12 -15.26
CA PRO A 731 46.24 17.41 -16.34
C PRO A 731 45.26 16.52 -17.10
N VAL A 732 45.42 16.45 -18.43
CA VAL A 732 44.62 15.55 -19.27
C VAL A 732 44.87 14.10 -18.86
N ALA A 733 43.79 13.35 -18.67
CA ALA A 733 43.77 11.91 -18.46
C ALA A 733 42.70 11.28 -19.36
N VAL A 734 42.96 10.06 -19.81
CA VAL A 734 42.08 9.30 -20.69
C VAL A 734 41.45 8.17 -19.90
N VAL A 735 40.13 8.05 -20.02
CA VAL A 735 39.35 6.93 -19.46
C VAL A 735 39.04 5.95 -20.59
N THR A 736 39.35 4.67 -20.38
CA THR A 736 39.04 3.58 -21.33
C THR A 736 38.34 2.42 -20.64
N ASP A 737 37.86 1.46 -21.44
CA ASP A 737 37.29 0.19 -20.97
C ASP A 737 36.15 0.36 -19.95
N VAL A 738 35.29 1.34 -20.20
CA VAL A 738 34.14 1.63 -19.34
C VAL A 738 33.10 0.53 -19.50
N VAL A 739 32.81 -0.18 -18.41
CA VAL A 739 31.77 -1.22 -18.33
C VAL A 739 30.83 -0.87 -17.18
N GLU A 740 29.56 -0.60 -17.49
CA GLU A 740 28.48 -0.41 -16.52
C GLU A 740 27.64 -1.69 -16.46
N GLY A 741 27.44 -2.21 -15.26
CA GLY A 741 26.46 -3.24 -14.96
C GLY A 741 25.41 -2.73 -13.98
N VAL A 742 24.52 -3.62 -13.52
CA VAL A 742 23.41 -3.25 -12.63
C VAL A 742 23.88 -2.59 -11.34
N ASP A 743 24.94 -3.11 -10.70
CA ASP A 743 25.40 -2.62 -9.39
C ASP A 743 26.93 -2.41 -9.33
N ARG A 744 27.58 -2.32 -10.50
CA ARG A 744 29.03 -2.16 -10.67
C ARG A 744 29.38 -1.28 -11.85
N ILE A 745 30.45 -0.49 -11.73
CA ILE A 745 31.02 0.30 -12.81
C ILE A 745 32.54 0.10 -12.79
N ARG A 746 33.13 -0.26 -13.91
CA ARG A 746 34.58 -0.47 -14.07
C ARG A 746 35.11 0.39 -15.20
N PHE A 747 36.32 0.89 -15.04
CA PHE A 747 37.04 1.61 -16.09
C PHE A 747 38.53 1.62 -15.81
N ARG A 748 39.31 1.98 -16.82
CA ARG A 748 40.74 2.21 -16.72
C ARG A 748 41.10 3.67 -16.91
N VAL A 749 42.17 4.10 -16.27
CA VAL A 749 42.79 5.40 -16.48
C VAL A 749 44.24 5.25 -16.88
N ASP A 750 44.72 6.10 -17.78
CA ASP A 750 46.14 6.19 -18.14
C ASP A 750 46.97 6.96 -17.09
N ARG A 751 46.29 7.73 -16.22
CA ARG A 751 46.92 8.57 -15.20
C ARG A 751 46.10 8.57 -13.91
N VAL A 752 46.76 8.19 -12.81
CA VAL A 752 46.21 8.27 -11.46
C VAL A 752 46.27 9.69 -10.89
N GLY A 753 45.46 9.98 -9.87
CA GLY A 753 45.41 11.26 -9.17
C GLY A 753 44.60 12.35 -9.87
N VAL A 754 44.14 12.14 -11.11
CA VAL A 754 43.23 13.05 -11.81
C VAL A 754 41.78 12.67 -11.49
N PRO A 755 40.97 13.57 -10.90
CA PRO A 755 39.56 13.30 -10.61
C PRO A 755 38.77 12.82 -11.84
N VAL A 756 37.95 11.79 -11.66
CA VAL A 756 37.07 11.21 -12.68
C VAL A 756 35.61 11.37 -12.26
N LEU A 757 34.78 11.87 -13.17
CA LEU A 757 33.34 11.95 -13.01
C LEU A 757 32.69 10.67 -13.56
N VAL A 758 31.91 10.02 -12.71
CA VAL A 758 31.06 8.87 -13.05
C VAL A 758 29.62 9.38 -13.07
N ARG A 759 29.01 9.40 -14.26
CA ARG A 759 27.62 9.87 -14.45
C ARG A 759 26.60 8.80 -14.05
N SER A 760 26.74 8.25 -12.85
CA SER A 760 25.73 7.42 -12.19
C SER A 760 25.36 8.09 -10.88
N SER A 761 24.09 8.02 -10.50
CA SER A 761 23.58 8.72 -9.34
C SER A 761 24.32 8.32 -8.06
N TYR A 762 24.61 9.28 -7.19
CA TYR A 762 25.24 9.02 -5.91
C TYR A 762 24.24 8.44 -4.91
N PHE A 763 24.73 7.49 -4.12
CA PHE A 763 24.08 6.99 -2.93
C PHE A 763 25.12 6.41 -1.95
N PRO A 764 24.92 6.49 -0.62
CA PRO A 764 25.95 6.12 0.37
C PRO A 764 26.43 4.66 0.34
N ASN A 765 25.69 3.78 -0.33
CA ASN A 765 26.03 2.35 -0.43
C ASN A 765 27.09 2.05 -1.50
N TRP A 766 27.43 3.03 -2.35
CA TRP A 766 28.52 2.90 -3.31
C TRP A 766 29.87 2.85 -2.59
N LYS A 767 30.69 1.90 -3.01
CA LYS A 767 32.08 1.73 -2.58
C LYS A 767 32.97 1.73 -3.80
N VAL A 768 34.24 2.02 -3.59
CA VAL A 768 35.23 2.04 -4.67
C VAL A 768 36.49 1.26 -4.27
N SER A 769 37.11 0.63 -5.26
CA SER A 769 38.43 0.01 -5.21
C SER A 769 39.30 0.61 -6.31
N GLY A 770 40.59 0.83 -6.03
CA GLY A 770 41.52 1.48 -6.98
C GLY A 770 41.37 2.99 -7.08
N ALA A 771 40.58 3.62 -6.20
CA ALA A 771 40.42 5.08 -6.11
C ALA A 771 40.00 5.50 -4.70
N ASP A 772 40.15 6.78 -4.39
CA ASP A 772 39.54 7.43 -3.23
C ASP A 772 38.14 7.98 -3.59
N GLY A 773 37.23 8.03 -2.61
CA GLY A 773 35.82 8.43 -2.78
C GLY A 773 34.85 7.25 -2.58
N PRO A 774 33.74 7.15 -3.35
CA PRO A 774 33.17 8.19 -4.22
C PRO A 774 32.52 9.33 -3.42
N TRP A 775 32.67 10.56 -3.91
CA TRP A 775 31.99 11.74 -3.35
C TRP A 775 30.77 12.11 -4.19
N ARG A 776 29.71 12.57 -3.53
CA ARG A 776 28.54 13.14 -4.20
C ARG A 776 28.96 14.41 -4.94
N ALA A 777 28.67 14.48 -6.23
CA ALA A 777 29.00 15.59 -7.10
C ALA A 777 27.74 16.16 -7.77
N THR A 778 27.74 17.44 -8.13
CA THR A 778 26.63 18.07 -8.87
C THR A 778 26.43 17.41 -10.23
N PRO A 779 25.19 17.15 -10.68
CA PRO A 779 23.91 17.40 -9.99
C PRO A 779 23.53 16.39 -8.89
N ASN A 780 23.93 15.12 -9.04
CA ASN A 780 23.83 14.08 -8.01
C ASN A 780 24.64 12.86 -8.46
N LEU A 781 25.82 13.07 -9.01
CA LEU A 781 26.68 12.06 -9.62
C LEU A 781 27.82 11.69 -8.67
N MET A 782 28.77 10.90 -9.13
CA MET A 782 29.92 10.48 -8.32
C MET A 782 31.23 11.00 -8.90
N VAL A 783 32.10 11.52 -8.03
CA VAL A 783 33.51 11.76 -8.37
C VAL A 783 34.40 10.82 -7.58
N VAL A 784 35.42 10.27 -8.23
CA VAL A 784 36.48 9.45 -7.61
C VAL A 784 37.85 9.96 -8.03
N VAL A 785 38.87 9.72 -7.20
CA VAL A 785 40.26 10.04 -7.53
C VAL A 785 41.05 8.73 -7.65
N PRO A 786 41.39 8.27 -8.87
CA PRO A 786 42.09 7.00 -9.06
C PRO A 786 43.42 6.96 -8.33
N THR A 787 43.67 5.85 -7.64
CA THR A 787 44.94 5.50 -6.97
C THR A 787 45.63 4.32 -7.65
N ALA A 788 44.92 3.63 -8.54
CA ALA A 788 45.40 2.59 -9.44
C ALA A 788 44.84 2.83 -10.87
N GLU A 789 45.45 2.18 -11.87
CA GLU A 789 44.98 2.27 -13.27
C GLU A 789 43.58 1.66 -13.46
N GLU A 790 43.25 0.61 -12.70
CA GLU A 790 41.95 -0.06 -12.75
C GLU A 790 41.09 0.40 -11.57
N VAL A 791 39.91 0.95 -11.89
CA VAL A 791 38.96 1.45 -10.90
C VAL A 791 37.67 0.65 -10.99
N GLU A 792 37.16 0.22 -9.84
CA GLU A 792 35.87 -0.45 -9.72
C GLU A 792 35.01 0.21 -8.64
N LEU A 793 33.84 0.70 -9.03
CA LEU A 793 32.76 1.07 -8.13
C LEU A 793 31.78 -0.09 -8.01
N PHE A 794 31.30 -0.36 -6.80
CA PHE A 794 30.29 -1.40 -6.57
C PHE A 794 29.32 -1.02 -5.45
N TYR A 795 28.05 -1.38 -5.62
CA TYR A 795 27.00 -1.11 -4.64
C TYR A 795 26.93 -2.25 -3.61
N GLY A 796 27.15 -1.89 -2.33
CA GLY A 796 27.29 -2.86 -1.24
C GLY A 796 26.29 -2.66 -0.11
N ARG A 797 26.26 -3.65 0.81
CA ARG A 797 25.63 -3.47 2.12
C ARG A 797 26.49 -2.57 3.01
N THR A 798 25.82 -1.72 3.77
CA THR A 798 26.40 -0.89 4.84
C THR A 798 26.34 -1.63 6.18
N ALA A 799 26.98 -1.06 7.21
CA ALA A 799 26.86 -1.59 8.57
C ALA A 799 25.41 -1.53 9.10
N VAL A 800 24.66 -0.50 8.70
CA VAL A 800 23.25 -0.33 9.06
C VAL A 800 22.40 -1.44 8.46
N ASP A 801 22.64 -1.81 7.20
CA ASP A 801 21.91 -2.91 6.55
C ASP A 801 22.09 -4.23 7.32
N LEU A 802 23.34 -4.56 7.67
CA LEU A 802 23.67 -5.79 8.39
C LEU A 802 23.08 -5.80 9.80
N PHE A 803 23.20 -4.69 10.53
CA PHE A 803 22.62 -4.54 11.86
C PHE A 803 21.09 -4.67 11.85
N SER A 804 20.44 -4.09 10.85
CA SER A 804 18.99 -4.15 10.67
C SER A 804 18.50 -5.58 10.41
N VAL A 805 19.24 -6.36 9.60
CA VAL A 805 18.96 -7.79 9.41
C VAL A 805 19.08 -8.57 10.73
N LEU A 806 20.12 -8.32 11.53
CA LEU A 806 20.29 -8.97 12.84
C LEU A 806 19.12 -8.65 13.80
N LEU A 807 18.63 -7.42 13.80
CA LEU A 807 17.45 -7.03 14.58
C LEU A 807 16.18 -7.73 14.10
N THR A 808 16.00 -7.89 12.79
CA THR A 808 14.89 -8.65 12.23
C THR A 808 14.94 -10.13 12.59
N LEU A 809 16.10 -10.77 12.52
CA LEU A 809 16.28 -12.15 12.98
C LEU A 809 15.97 -12.28 14.48
N SER A 810 16.35 -11.28 15.28
CA SER A 810 16.00 -11.22 16.71
C SER A 810 14.49 -11.07 16.94
N GLY A 811 13.80 -10.27 16.12
CA GLY A 811 12.34 -10.15 16.13
C GLY A 811 11.64 -11.46 15.79
N ILE A 812 12.10 -12.17 14.75
CA ILE A 812 11.61 -13.50 14.39
C ILE A 812 11.84 -14.49 15.55
N GLY A 813 13.02 -14.46 16.17
CA GLY A 813 13.32 -15.23 17.37
C GLY A 813 12.37 -14.93 18.53
N ALA A 814 12.08 -13.64 18.78
CA ALA A 814 11.13 -13.20 19.79
C ALA A 814 9.72 -13.73 19.52
N VAL A 815 9.26 -13.71 18.26
CA VAL A 815 7.99 -14.31 17.85
C VAL A 815 7.96 -15.81 18.19
N VAL A 816 8.99 -16.57 17.82
CA VAL A 816 9.08 -18.01 18.11
C VAL A 816 9.04 -18.26 19.62
N VAL A 817 9.78 -17.50 20.41
CA VAL A 817 9.79 -17.60 21.87
C VAL A 817 8.42 -17.28 22.47
N MET A 818 7.76 -16.23 22.01
CA MET A 818 6.43 -15.83 22.48
C MET A 818 5.34 -16.85 22.12
N VAL A 819 5.46 -17.52 20.99
CA VAL A 819 4.55 -18.62 20.60
C VAL A 819 4.79 -19.86 21.46
N ARG A 820 6.05 -20.17 21.81
CA ARG A 820 6.41 -21.37 22.58
C ARG A 820 6.24 -21.22 24.09
N ARG A 821 6.34 -20.01 24.65
CA ARG A 821 6.25 -19.82 26.10
C ARG A 821 4.83 -20.11 26.61
N PRO A 822 4.69 -20.80 27.75
CA PRO A 822 3.39 -20.98 28.39
C PRO A 822 2.75 -19.62 28.64
N ARG A 823 1.44 -19.54 28.40
CA ARG A 823 0.68 -18.32 28.63
C ARG A 823 0.75 -17.97 30.11
N ARG A 824 1.26 -16.79 30.43
CA ARG A 824 1.17 -16.26 31.80
C ARG A 824 -0.30 -16.05 32.11
N THR A 825 -0.79 -16.68 33.17
CA THR A 825 -2.07 -16.32 33.79
C THR A 825 -1.86 -14.96 34.44
N VAL A 826 -2.62 -13.98 33.97
CA VAL A 826 -2.59 -12.61 34.47
C VAL A 826 -3.89 -12.43 35.23
N ASP A 827 -3.81 -12.06 36.51
CA ASP A 827 -4.98 -11.93 37.38
C ASP A 827 -5.89 -10.80 36.88
N GLU A 828 -7.21 -10.97 37.00
CA GLU A 828 -8.18 -9.99 36.48
C GLU A 828 -8.01 -8.59 37.08
N GLU A 829 -7.61 -8.50 38.36
CA GLU A 829 -7.29 -7.22 39.01
C GLU A 829 -6.11 -6.50 38.34
N SER A 830 -5.12 -7.25 37.85
CA SER A 830 -3.96 -6.68 37.17
C SER A 830 -4.24 -6.26 35.72
N LEU A 831 -5.31 -6.80 35.13
CA LEU A 831 -5.84 -6.37 33.83
C LEU A 831 -6.73 -5.13 33.97
N ALA A 832 -7.22 -4.80 35.16
CA ALA A 832 -7.97 -3.58 35.39
C ALA A 832 -7.09 -2.35 35.09
N GLY A 833 -7.59 -1.48 34.20
CA GLY A 833 -6.92 -0.20 33.95
C GLY A 833 -7.00 0.69 35.18
N TRP A 834 -6.12 1.69 35.29
CA TRP A 834 -6.23 2.73 36.31
C TRP A 834 -7.55 3.49 36.18
N TYR A 835 -7.98 3.72 34.95
CA TYR A 835 -9.33 4.10 34.60
C TYR A 835 -9.69 3.49 33.24
N ASP A 836 -10.98 3.55 32.91
CA ASP A 836 -11.51 3.08 31.64
C ASP A 836 -12.62 4.02 31.19
N VAL A 837 -12.36 4.82 30.15
CA VAL A 837 -13.34 5.81 29.65
C VAL A 837 -14.64 5.12 29.25
N ALA A 838 -14.57 3.89 28.72
CA ALA A 838 -15.77 3.13 28.37
C ALA A 838 -16.58 2.72 29.60
N ALA A 839 -15.99 2.64 30.79
CA ALA A 839 -16.69 2.28 32.02
C ALA A 839 -17.49 3.45 32.63
N ILE A 840 -17.20 4.70 32.24
CA ILE A 840 -17.91 5.90 32.70
C ILE A 840 -19.38 5.90 32.24
N GLY A 841 -19.62 5.41 31.02
CA GLY A 841 -20.95 5.30 30.45
C GLY A 841 -21.81 4.23 31.14
N PRO A 842 -23.14 4.30 30.98
CA PRO A 842 -24.03 3.25 31.49
C PRO A 842 -23.72 1.92 30.82
N ASP A 843 -23.97 0.81 31.52
CA ASP A 843 -23.98 -0.52 30.90
C ASP A 843 -25.34 -0.73 30.21
N GLY A 844 -25.49 -0.12 29.03
CA GLY A 844 -26.73 -0.16 28.27
C GLY A 844 -27.17 -1.58 27.92
N ASP A 845 -26.22 -2.45 27.58
CA ASP A 845 -26.48 -3.86 27.28
C ASP A 845 -27.11 -4.56 28.48
N ARG A 846 -26.47 -4.47 29.65
CA ARG A 846 -26.98 -5.11 30.88
C ARG A 846 -28.29 -4.50 31.37
N ARG A 847 -28.52 -3.21 31.15
CA ARG A 847 -29.79 -2.56 31.52
C ARG A 847 -30.93 -3.03 30.64
N LEU A 848 -30.68 -3.13 29.34
CA LEU A 848 -31.67 -3.55 28.35
C LEU A 848 -32.01 -5.03 28.52
N ASP A 849 -30.99 -5.88 28.73
CA ASP A 849 -31.18 -7.31 28.96
C ASP A 849 -32.01 -7.56 30.23
N ARG A 850 -31.69 -6.89 31.35
CA ARG A 850 -32.51 -6.95 32.58
C ARG A 850 -33.94 -6.43 32.41
N TRP A 851 -34.16 -5.49 31.49
CA TRP A 851 -35.51 -5.00 31.21
C TRP A 851 -36.32 -6.02 30.38
N VAL A 852 -35.70 -6.66 29.39
CA VAL A 852 -36.32 -7.74 28.62
C VAL A 852 -36.64 -8.93 29.53
N GLU A 853 -35.69 -9.36 30.35
CA GLU A 853 -35.84 -10.49 31.28
C GLU A 853 -37.02 -10.28 32.23
N ARG A 854 -37.11 -9.11 32.88
CA ARG A 854 -38.24 -8.78 33.77
C ARG A 854 -39.59 -8.91 33.07
N ARG A 855 -39.68 -8.49 31.80
CA ARG A 855 -40.92 -8.55 31.03
C ARG A 855 -41.26 -9.92 30.47
N SER A 856 -40.26 -10.77 30.22
CA SER A 856 -40.49 -12.16 29.80
C SER A 856 -40.88 -13.08 30.96
N VAL A 857 -40.46 -12.77 32.20
CA VAL A 857 -40.83 -13.58 33.38
C VAL A 857 -42.27 -13.28 33.84
N GLU A 858 -42.77 -12.05 33.67
CA GLU A 858 -44.17 -11.68 33.95
C GLU A 858 -45.23 -12.38 33.06
N SER A 859 -44.82 -13.21 32.09
CA SER A 859 -45.74 -13.97 31.22
C SER A 859 -45.93 -15.44 31.59
N ASP A 860 -45.20 -15.99 32.56
CA ASP A 860 -45.54 -17.31 33.13
C ASP A 860 -46.60 -17.11 34.23
N PRO A 861 -47.84 -17.61 34.07
CA PRO A 861 -48.83 -17.52 35.13
C PRO A 861 -48.39 -18.38 36.32
N PRO A 862 -48.67 -17.98 37.58
CA PRO A 862 -48.50 -18.88 38.71
C PRO A 862 -49.39 -20.10 38.46
N GLY A 863 -48.77 -21.27 38.37
CA GLY A 863 -49.48 -22.54 38.30
C GLY A 863 -50.45 -22.66 39.46
N VAL A 864 -51.72 -22.88 39.11
CA VAL A 864 -52.79 -23.26 40.03
C VAL A 864 -52.37 -24.53 40.76
N THR A 865 -52.01 -24.41 42.04
CA THR A 865 -52.03 -25.53 42.98
C THR A 865 -53.39 -25.53 43.67
N ASP A 866 -54.33 -26.26 43.08
CA ASP A 866 -55.54 -26.72 43.80
C ASP A 866 -55.16 -27.89 44.71
N GLY A 867 -55.41 -27.74 46.00
CA GLY A 867 -55.37 -28.79 47.02
C GLY A 867 -56.12 -28.31 48.27
N PRO A 868 -57.14 -29.05 48.78
CA PRO A 868 -58.15 -28.48 49.65
C PRO A 868 -57.74 -28.43 51.14
N ALA A 869 -58.51 -27.61 51.86
CA ALA A 869 -58.46 -27.27 53.27
C ALA A 869 -58.16 -28.42 54.27
N GLY A 870 -57.46 -28.09 55.36
CA GLY A 870 -57.46 -28.91 56.58
C GLY A 870 -56.42 -28.55 57.64
N SER A 871 -56.92 -27.99 58.75
CA SER A 871 -56.36 -27.97 60.12
C SER A 871 -55.28 -26.95 60.55
N GLU A 872 -55.62 -26.34 61.67
CA GLU A 872 -55.04 -25.29 62.52
C GLU A 872 -53.69 -25.62 63.21
N PRO A 873 -53.09 -24.65 63.96
CA PRO A 873 -51.64 -24.52 64.14
C PRO A 873 -51.11 -25.15 65.43
N ASN A 874 -49.79 -25.40 65.48
CA ASN A 874 -49.07 -25.54 66.74
C ASN A 874 -47.66 -24.90 66.63
N PRO A 875 -47.25 -24.04 67.59
CA PRO A 875 -45.94 -23.40 67.63
C PRO A 875 -44.93 -24.22 68.46
N LEU A 876 -43.67 -23.75 68.50
CA LEU A 876 -42.46 -24.33 69.16
C LEU A 876 -41.70 -25.29 68.21
N VAL A 877 -40.38 -25.19 67.99
CA VAL A 877 -39.27 -25.09 68.94
C VAL A 877 -38.06 -24.40 68.27
N ALA A 878 -37.26 -23.75 69.11
CA ALA A 878 -36.00 -23.06 68.82
C ALA A 878 -34.83 -24.02 68.51
N GLU A 879 -33.65 -23.41 68.35
CA GLU A 879 -32.30 -24.01 68.27
C GLU A 879 -31.89 -24.62 66.92
N ASP A 880 -30.65 -24.55 66.46
CA ASP A 880 -29.44 -23.78 66.73
C ASP A 880 -28.39 -24.33 65.72
N VAL A 881 -27.26 -23.63 65.56
CA VAL A 881 -25.96 -24.13 65.09
C VAL A 881 -25.66 -24.13 63.59
N SER A 882 -25.04 -23.00 63.20
CA SER A 882 -23.83 -22.87 62.36
C SER A 882 -23.19 -24.11 61.70
N ARG A 883 -22.86 -23.97 60.42
CA ARG A 883 -21.46 -23.92 59.93
C ARG A 883 -21.37 -23.27 58.57
#